data_AF-A0A6J4HJR2-F1
#
_entry.id   AF-A0A6J4HJR2-F1
#
_cell.length_a   1.000
_cell.length_b   1.000
_cell.length_c   1.000
_cell.angle_alpha   90.00
_cell.angle_beta   90.00
_cell.angle_gamma   90.00
#
_symmetry.space_group_name_H-M   'P 1'
#
loop_
_entity.id
_entity.type
_entity.pdbx_description
1 polymer ?
#
loop_
_entity_poly.entity_id
_entity_poly.type
_entity_poly.pdbx_seq_one_letter_code
_entity_poly.pdbx_strand_id
1 'polypeptide(L)'
;MAENVINGQTTANAYVKNIPGNGEYNVTPLLTVGDEVPLLEGEFEEFTPSKDKTFAFAGIPDGLGVFETQDSYYVFANHEYASTEEVEAPATGGGAPQNSGAVPESDVIEQPVVTDISSTIDGQIQGARVSVFQFDKDWNAIGGKNLIEKMVDSTGTYELDTTSGAYVNSETKETFSFNRFCSGYLAESGFEDGPIWFAPEETGPDGRGFAVTPDGTALALDGLGRYSKEQVLAAEEYRADNSNKTVLISPEDFADGEIYMFVGEQTADDPNGFENGDLYVLKVEGAADETVPEGQSQTATWTKVPDDIALNPDGTVLSTWVNANERSTNFQRPEDIAEDPNNPGTFYFATTGTEEKPGGDVENDEDDAATPEEAANPYGKLYRFSLNPDDPTGEVKNFELVQEGGPGNGVSYDNIDVDSNGKVVIQEDETAFGGDVMTAESRDARVYSYDIASDKITPILEIDENAAGSQFNDPTEPGEWESSGIIEVAPSDFTPESRPGRSDYLLDVQAGTIRDPEVLGGDYERGGQLLLAEAAGELTFGTPEADDLTAYQDDIVFAGAGNDILDASTGRGDNRLYGQSDNDTLFAGANDTLVGSDNDDILFAGMGGSKLTGGEGQDQFWIVAAESPSSANTITDFQLGNDVIGIGGLPGVTSVDKLDFTQQGGDTLITAQGKELALLSATQASTLGANSFVFG
;
A
#
# COMPACT_ATOMS: atom_id res chain seq x y z
N MET A 1 -22.33 -14.36 15.56
CA MET A 1 -22.11 -13.02 14.99
C MET A 1 -22.53 -13.08 13.54
N ALA A 2 -22.90 -11.97 12.90
CA ALA A 2 -23.07 -12.01 11.45
C ALA A 2 -21.73 -12.46 10.84
N GLU A 3 -21.74 -13.29 9.80
CA GLU A 3 -20.53 -13.54 9.03
C GLU A 3 -20.20 -12.21 8.33
N ASN A 4 -19.37 -11.39 8.97
CA ASN A 4 -19.00 -10.07 8.43
C ASN A 4 -18.06 -10.23 7.23
N VAL A 5 -17.36 -11.37 7.15
CA VAL A 5 -16.55 -11.80 5.99
C VAL A 5 -17.25 -12.97 5.30
N ILE A 6 -17.54 -12.83 4.01
CA ILE A 6 -18.16 -13.86 3.17
C ILE A 6 -17.24 -14.15 1.99
N ASN A 7 -16.83 -15.41 1.85
CA ASN A 7 -15.85 -15.84 0.83
C ASN A 7 -14.53 -15.04 0.86
N GLY A 8 -14.08 -14.61 2.04
CA GLY A 8 -12.82 -13.87 2.20
C GLY A 8 -12.93 -12.36 1.96
N GLN A 9 -14.13 -11.81 1.74
CA GLN A 9 -14.36 -10.38 1.59
C GLN A 9 -15.27 -9.83 2.67
N THR A 10 -14.96 -8.65 3.20
CA THR A 10 -15.85 -7.94 4.12
C THR A 10 -17.19 -7.58 3.46
N THR A 11 -18.23 -7.49 4.28
CA THR A 11 -19.57 -7.05 3.88
C THR A 11 -19.81 -5.56 4.15
N ALA A 12 -18.82 -4.88 4.75
CA ALA A 12 -18.86 -3.44 4.96
C ALA A 12 -18.81 -2.68 3.63
N ASN A 13 -19.34 -1.45 3.64
CA ASN A 13 -19.13 -0.54 2.51
C ASN A 13 -17.70 0.01 2.57
N ALA A 14 -17.16 0.43 1.42
CA ALA A 14 -15.90 1.15 1.37
C ALA A 14 -15.99 2.48 2.13
N TYR A 15 -14.98 2.77 2.96
CA TYR A 15 -14.82 4.03 3.69
C TYR A 15 -14.08 5.09 2.86
N VAL A 16 -13.91 4.83 1.56
CA VAL A 16 -13.28 5.73 0.59
C VAL A 16 -14.16 5.78 -0.66
N LYS A 17 -14.26 6.97 -1.26
CA LYS A 17 -15.05 7.25 -2.46
C LYS A 17 -14.20 7.97 -3.51
N ASN A 18 -14.56 7.75 -4.78
CA ASN A 18 -13.96 8.48 -5.90
C ASN A 18 -14.31 9.97 -5.87
N ILE A 19 -13.36 10.78 -6.31
CA ILE A 19 -13.60 12.20 -6.56
C ILE A 19 -14.13 12.38 -7.99
N PRO A 20 -15.35 12.93 -8.16
CA PRO A 20 -15.96 13.04 -9.48
C PRO A 20 -15.08 13.82 -10.47
N GLY A 21 -14.67 13.14 -11.54
CA GLY A 21 -13.90 13.73 -12.66
C GLY A 21 -12.37 13.67 -12.54
N ASN A 22 -11.81 13.00 -11.52
CA ASN A 22 -10.37 12.95 -11.27
C ASN A 22 -9.77 11.53 -11.30
N GLY A 23 -10.02 10.80 -12.40
CA GLY A 23 -9.71 9.36 -12.47
C GLY A 23 -10.72 8.57 -11.62
N GLU A 24 -11.10 7.39 -12.09
CA GLU A 24 -12.00 6.53 -11.35
C GLU A 24 -11.22 5.28 -10.91
N TYR A 25 -11.39 4.91 -9.65
CA TYR A 25 -10.89 3.67 -9.08
C TYR A 25 -12.08 2.75 -8.79
N ASN A 26 -11.91 1.46 -9.03
CA ASN A 26 -12.77 0.45 -8.43
C ASN A 26 -12.28 0.21 -7.00
N VAL A 27 -12.98 0.78 -6.02
CA VAL A 27 -12.62 0.66 -4.60
C VAL A 27 -13.30 -0.57 -3.99
N THR A 28 -12.50 -1.51 -3.51
CA THR A 28 -12.93 -2.75 -2.90
C THR A 28 -12.48 -2.81 -1.44
N PRO A 29 -13.41 -2.81 -0.45
CA PRO A 29 -13.03 -3.03 0.94
C PRO A 29 -12.62 -4.50 1.12
N LEU A 30 -11.48 -4.73 1.75
CA LEU A 30 -10.92 -6.06 1.97
C LEU A 30 -11.31 -6.58 3.35
N LEU A 31 -10.91 -5.85 4.39
CA LEU A 31 -11.17 -6.15 5.80
C LEU A 31 -11.54 -4.86 6.54
N THR A 32 -12.46 -4.96 7.49
CA THR A 32 -12.87 -3.87 8.38
C THR A 32 -12.66 -4.31 9.83
N VAL A 33 -12.36 -3.37 10.73
CA VAL A 33 -12.12 -3.69 12.14
C VAL A 33 -13.27 -4.50 12.74
N GLY A 34 -12.92 -5.59 13.43
CA GLY A 34 -13.86 -6.59 13.94
C GLY A 34 -14.19 -7.73 12.97
N ASP A 35 -13.73 -7.66 11.72
CA ASP A 35 -13.74 -8.82 10.82
C ASP A 35 -12.81 -9.91 11.33
N GLU A 36 -13.29 -11.15 11.26
CA GLU A 36 -12.53 -12.33 11.63
C GLU A 36 -12.25 -13.21 10.41
N VAL A 37 -10.97 -13.50 10.18
CA VAL A 37 -10.47 -14.42 9.16
C VAL A 37 -9.88 -15.66 9.82
N PRO A 38 -9.64 -16.78 9.11
CA PRO A 38 -8.94 -17.93 9.69
C PRO A 38 -7.58 -17.53 10.28
N LEU A 39 -7.23 -18.04 11.47
CA LEU A 39 -5.87 -17.88 12.00
C LEU A 39 -4.89 -18.64 11.13
N LEU A 40 -3.82 -18.00 10.68
CA LEU A 40 -2.71 -18.65 9.96
C LEU A 40 -1.79 -19.38 10.96
N GLU A 41 -1.53 -20.66 10.71
CA GLU A 41 -0.60 -21.49 11.47
C GLU A 41 0.57 -21.92 10.57
N GLY A 42 1.81 -21.92 11.08
CA GLY A 42 3.01 -22.31 10.33
C GLY A 42 3.99 -21.15 10.14
N GLU A 43 4.94 -21.37 9.23
CA GLU A 43 5.99 -20.41 8.86
C GLU A 43 5.52 -19.55 7.67
N PHE A 44 6.14 -18.38 7.51
CA PHE A 44 5.89 -17.48 6.37
C PHE A 44 6.03 -18.22 5.03
N GLU A 45 5.18 -17.87 4.06
CA GLU A 45 4.97 -18.57 2.77
C GLU A 45 4.44 -20.01 2.82
N GLU A 46 4.40 -20.66 3.99
CA GLU A 46 3.89 -22.02 4.18
C GLU A 46 2.68 -22.09 5.13
N PHE A 47 1.98 -20.96 5.32
CA PHE A 47 0.85 -20.89 6.23
C PHE A 47 -0.28 -21.86 5.85
N THR A 48 -0.91 -22.40 6.88
CA THR A 48 -2.15 -23.17 6.77
C THR A 48 -3.26 -22.46 7.55
N PRO A 49 -4.40 -22.12 6.92
CA PRO A 49 -5.51 -21.51 7.63
C PRO A 49 -6.17 -22.52 8.59
N SER A 50 -6.38 -22.09 9.83
CA SER A 50 -7.06 -22.86 10.86
C SER A 50 -8.52 -23.13 10.49
N LYS A 51 -9.08 -24.23 11.01
CA LYS A 51 -10.49 -24.62 10.79
C LYS A 51 -11.42 -24.21 11.92
N ASP A 52 -10.87 -23.85 13.07
CA ASP A 52 -11.58 -23.64 14.31
C ASP A 52 -11.15 -22.39 15.09
N LYS A 53 -10.04 -21.75 14.67
CA LYS A 53 -9.57 -20.48 15.23
C LYS A 53 -9.62 -19.37 14.18
N THR A 54 -9.88 -18.17 14.66
CA THR A 54 -9.92 -16.95 13.88
C THR A 54 -8.87 -15.95 14.36
N PHE A 55 -8.56 -14.98 13.51
CA PHE A 55 -7.75 -13.82 13.79
C PHE A 55 -8.53 -12.58 13.37
N ALA A 56 -8.61 -11.59 14.25
CA ALA A 56 -9.35 -10.36 14.01
C ALA A 56 -8.46 -9.30 13.34
N PHE A 57 -9.00 -8.60 12.34
CA PHE A 57 -8.46 -7.32 11.90
C PHE A 57 -8.71 -6.30 13.03
N ALA A 58 -7.63 -5.86 13.70
CA ALA A 58 -7.74 -4.96 14.85
C ALA A 58 -7.73 -3.50 14.44
N GLY A 59 -8.19 -2.67 15.38
CA GLY A 59 -8.28 -1.23 15.25
C GLY A 59 -6.94 -0.55 15.01
N ILE A 60 -7.06 0.71 14.57
CA ILE A 60 -5.97 1.63 14.26
C ILE A 60 -4.93 1.04 13.28
N PRO A 61 -5.36 0.50 12.11
CA PRO A 61 -4.40 0.14 11.07
C PRO A 61 -3.67 1.41 10.61
N ASP A 62 -2.40 1.25 10.26
CA ASP A 62 -1.49 2.29 9.80
C ASP A 62 -0.53 1.63 8.80
N GLY A 63 0.66 2.19 8.56
CA GLY A 63 1.84 1.57 7.98
C GLY A 63 1.64 0.22 7.27
N LEU A 64 1.58 0.26 5.93
CA LEU A 64 1.29 -0.91 5.09
C LEU A 64 2.49 -1.44 4.33
N GLY A 65 2.46 -2.74 4.03
CA GLY A 65 3.38 -3.38 3.09
C GLY A 65 2.72 -4.55 2.38
N VAL A 66 3.14 -4.85 1.14
CA VAL A 66 2.65 -6.00 0.39
C VAL A 66 3.80 -6.83 -0.17
N PHE A 67 3.78 -8.13 0.07
CA PHE A 67 4.70 -9.08 -0.56
C PHE A 67 3.91 -10.01 -1.48
N GLU A 68 4.30 -10.06 -2.75
CA GLU A 68 3.67 -10.94 -3.73
C GLU A 68 4.44 -12.26 -3.90
N THR A 69 3.69 -13.36 -3.89
CA THR A 69 4.16 -14.68 -4.36
C THR A 69 3.38 -15.12 -5.59
N GLN A 70 3.74 -16.26 -6.18
CA GLN A 70 3.02 -16.82 -7.33
C GLN A 70 1.50 -17.00 -7.06
N ASP A 71 1.12 -17.38 -5.84
CA ASP A 71 -0.24 -17.82 -5.53
C ASP A 71 -0.98 -16.89 -4.55
N SER A 72 -0.31 -15.91 -3.93
CA SER A 72 -0.89 -15.08 -2.86
C SER A 72 -0.23 -13.71 -2.73
N TYR A 73 -0.96 -12.81 -2.08
CA TYR A 73 -0.44 -11.55 -1.51
C TYR A 73 -0.34 -11.68 0.02
N TYR A 74 0.73 -11.17 0.61
CA TYR A 74 0.89 -11.03 2.06
C TYR A 74 0.91 -9.55 2.41
N VAL A 75 -0.11 -9.09 3.12
CA VAL A 75 -0.23 -7.70 3.56
C VAL A 75 0.23 -7.60 5.00
N PHE A 76 1.18 -6.70 5.23
CA PHE A 76 1.69 -6.31 6.54
C PHE A 76 1.01 -5.01 6.94
N ALA A 77 0.62 -4.90 8.21
CA ALA A 77 0.00 -3.71 8.75
C ALA A 77 0.48 -3.48 10.19
N ASN A 78 0.93 -2.27 10.47
CA ASN A 78 1.08 -1.79 11.84
C ASN A 78 -0.31 -1.55 12.45
N HIS A 79 -0.34 -1.59 13.78
CA HIS A 79 -1.51 -1.21 14.56
C HIS A 79 -1.08 -0.30 15.69
N GLU A 80 -1.59 0.92 15.67
CA GLU A 80 -1.09 2.09 16.36
C GLU A 80 -1.60 2.18 17.82
N TYR A 81 -1.30 1.14 18.60
CA TYR A 81 -1.68 1.10 20.02
C TYR A 81 -0.53 1.55 20.92
N ALA A 82 -0.80 2.49 21.83
CA ALA A 82 0.12 2.80 22.92
C ALA A 82 0.37 1.58 23.82
N SER A 83 1.51 1.52 24.49
CA SER A 83 1.80 0.42 25.43
C SER A 83 1.00 0.52 26.73
N THR A 84 0.65 1.74 27.14
CA THR A 84 -0.15 2.06 28.32
C THR A 84 -1.05 3.26 28.07
N GLU A 85 -2.13 3.36 28.85
CA GLU A 85 -3.03 4.50 28.89
C GLU A 85 -3.17 5.02 30.33
N GLU A 86 -3.45 6.33 30.47
CA GLU A 86 -3.73 6.96 31.76
C GLU A 86 -5.21 6.84 32.13
N VAL A 87 -5.52 6.22 33.28
CA VAL A 87 -6.89 6.06 33.76
C VAL A 87 -7.07 6.52 35.21
N GLU A 88 -8.26 7.01 35.55
CA GLU A 88 -8.58 7.41 36.93
C GLU A 88 -8.48 6.23 37.91
N ALA A 89 -7.77 6.42 39.01
CA ALA A 89 -7.63 5.44 40.07
C ALA A 89 -9.01 5.11 40.69
N PRO A 90 -9.34 3.84 40.91
CA PRO A 90 -10.64 3.45 41.45
C PRO A 90 -10.89 4.09 42.82
N ALA A 91 -12.01 4.80 42.94
CA ALA A 91 -12.35 5.58 44.13
C ALA A 91 -12.30 4.74 45.42
N THR A 92 -11.30 5.00 46.28
CA THR A 92 -11.15 4.31 47.56
C THR A 92 -12.04 4.92 48.66
N GLY A 93 -13.36 4.80 48.51
CA GLY A 93 -14.29 5.02 49.62
C GLY A 93 -15.63 5.62 49.24
N GLY A 94 -16.71 5.00 49.71
CA GLY A 94 -18.08 5.47 49.52
C GLY A 94 -18.33 6.88 50.08
N GLY A 95 -18.20 7.88 49.21
CA GLY A 95 -18.63 9.26 49.40
C GLY A 95 -19.19 9.78 48.09
N ALA A 96 -20.34 10.46 48.15
CA ALA A 96 -21.10 10.92 46.97
C ALA A 96 -20.28 11.83 46.02
N PRO A 97 -20.58 11.84 44.70
CA PRO A 97 -19.77 12.56 43.71
C PRO A 97 -19.84 14.07 43.93
N GLN A 98 -18.69 14.73 43.98
CA GLN A 98 -18.60 16.18 43.82
C GLN A 98 -18.37 16.49 42.34
N ASN A 99 -19.26 17.34 41.83
CA ASN A 99 -19.29 17.80 40.45
C ASN A 99 -18.62 19.19 40.42
N SER A 100 -17.34 19.29 40.04
CA SER A 100 -16.71 20.49 39.45
C SER A 100 -15.17 20.39 39.37
N GLY A 101 -14.64 20.37 38.14
CA GLY A 101 -13.30 20.87 37.77
C GLY A 101 -12.10 19.97 38.07
N ALA A 102 -11.22 19.85 37.07
CA ALA A 102 -9.85 19.29 37.05
C ALA A 102 -9.48 18.34 38.19
N VAL A 103 -9.35 17.07 37.84
CA VAL A 103 -8.85 15.99 38.71
C VAL A 103 -7.39 16.30 39.08
N PRO A 104 -6.97 16.16 40.34
CA PRO A 104 -5.56 16.30 40.71
C PRO A 104 -4.74 15.13 40.11
N GLU A 105 -3.56 15.41 39.54
CA GLU A 105 -2.58 14.42 39.01
C GLU A 105 -2.27 13.23 39.96
N SER A 106 -2.56 13.34 41.26
CA SER A 106 -2.28 12.31 42.25
C SER A 106 -3.20 11.08 42.23
N ASP A 107 -4.22 11.06 41.35
CA ASP A 107 -5.23 9.99 41.27
C ASP A 107 -5.28 9.32 39.87
N VAL A 108 -4.23 9.41 39.04
CA VAL A 108 -4.11 8.71 37.74
C VAL A 108 -3.19 7.49 37.87
N ILE A 109 -3.55 6.38 37.24
CA ILE A 109 -2.72 5.18 37.12
C ILE A 109 -2.53 4.81 35.65
N GLU A 110 -1.32 4.44 35.26
CA GLU A 110 -1.08 3.82 33.95
C GLU A 110 -1.55 2.37 33.97
N GLN A 111 -2.31 1.98 32.95
CA GLN A 111 -2.71 0.59 32.71
C GLN A 111 -2.27 0.14 31.32
N PRO A 112 -1.96 -1.17 31.15
CA PRO A 112 -1.71 -1.76 29.84
C PRO A 112 -2.89 -1.57 28.87
N VAL A 113 -2.62 -1.08 27.67
CA VAL A 113 -3.55 -1.22 26.53
C VAL A 113 -3.45 -2.64 26.03
N VAL A 114 -4.59 -3.31 25.85
CA VAL A 114 -4.65 -4.71 25.42
C VAL A 114 -5.65 -4.89 24.28
N THR A 115 -5.22 -5.64 23.27
CA THR A 115 -6.04 -5.90 22.08
C THR A 115 -6.29 -7.40 21.94
N ASP A 116 -7.55 -7.79 21.80
CA ASP A 116 -7.93 -9.19 21.58
C ASP A 116 -7.34 -9.75 20.27
N ILE A 117 -6.98 -11.04 20.28
CA ILE A 117 -6.56 -11.74 19.05
C ILE A 117 -7.78 -12.09 18.20
N SER A 118 -8.81 -12.68 18.82
CA SER A 118 -10.13 -12.96 18.21
C SER A 118 -11.13 -13.43 19.27
N SER A 119 -12.41 -13.52 18.90
CA SER A 119 -13.45 -14.09 19.76
C SER A 119 -13.32 -15.60 20.02
N THR A 120 -12.41 -16.29 19.31
CA THR A 120 -12.20 -17.74 19.42
C THR A 120 -10.93 -18.13 20.17
N ILE A 121 -10.10 -17.15 20.56
CA ILE A 121 -8.83 -17.36 21.25
C ILE A 121 -8.86 -16.62 22.59
N ASP A 122 -8.68 -17.37 23.68
CA ASP A 122 -8.44 -16.78 25.00
C ASP A 122 -7.01 -16.20 25.01
N GLY A 123 -6.83 -14.96 24.54
CA GLY A 123 -5.54 -14.29 24.49
C GLY A 123 -5.61 -12.86 23.96
N GLN A 124 -4.74 -12.00 24.49
CA GLN A 124 -4.62 -10.58 24.13
C GLN A 124 -3.16 -10.27 23.81
N ILE A 125 -2.92 -9.15 23.14
CA ILE A 125 -1.59 -8.57 22.91
C ILE A 125 -1.55 -7.24 23.66
N GLN A 126 -0.48 -6.99 24.40
CA GLN A 126 -0.27 -5.73 25.10
C GLN A 126 0.56 -4.77 24.26
N GLY A 127 0.03 -3.56 24.04
CA GLY A 127 0.66 -2.51 23.24
C GLY A 127 0.51 -2.70 21.73
N ALA A 128 1.35 -2.01 20.97
CA ALA A 128 1.35 -2.07 19.52
C ALA A 128 1.64 -3.48 19.00
N ARG A 129 1.15 -3.75 17.78
CA ARG A 129 1.32 -5.04 17.12
C ARG A 129 1.45 -4.87 15.62
N VAL A 130 2.05 -5.86 14.97
CA VAL A 130 2.07 -5.98 13.51
C VAL A 130 1.27 -7.20 13.12
N SER A 131 0.34 -7.05 12.18
CA SER A 131 -0.40 -8.16 11.59
C SER A 131 0.14 -8.51 10.21
N VAL A 132 0.01 -9.79 9.85
CA VAL A 132 0.15 -10.26 8.47
C VAL A 132 -1.13 -10.95 8.03
N PHE A 133 -1.67 -10.54 6.89
CA PHE A 133 -2.85 -11.12 6.25
C PHE A 133 -2.48 -11.73 4.91
N GLN A 134 -2.97 -12.94 4.65
CA GLN A 134 -2.77 -13.62 3.36
C GLN A 134 -4.04 -13.50 2.54
N PHE A 135 -3.90 -13.06 1.29
CA PHE A 135 -4.96 -12.97 0.30
C PHE A 135 -4.62 -13.86 -0.91
N ASP A 136 -5.64 -14.40 -1.57
CA ASP A 136 -5.47 -14.99 -2.90
C ASP A 136 -5.30 -13.91 -3.99
N LYS A 137 -5.10 -14.33 -5.24
CA LYS A 137 -4.92 -13.42 -6.38
C LYS A 137 -6.17 -12.63 -6.77
N ASP A 138 -7.33 -12.99 -6.22
CA ASP A 138 -8.59 -12.26 -6.38
C ASP A 138 -8.89 -11.40 -5.13
N TRP A 139 -7.88 -11.17 -4.27
CA TRP A 139 -7.96 -10.40 -3.03
C TRP A 139 -8.98 -10.94 -2.01
N ASN A 140 -9.28 -12.23 -2.03
CA ASN A 140 -10.05 -12.87 -0.96
C ASN A 140 -9.11 -13.26 0.19
N ALA A 141 -9.46 -12.86 1.42
CA ALA A 141 -8.69 -13.19 2.60
C ALA A 141 -8.68 -14.71 2.85
N ILE A 142 -7.49 -15.29 2.90
CA ILE A 142 -7.22 -16.68 3.26
C ILE A 142 -7.11 -16.81 4.79
N GLY A 143 -6.48 -15.84 5.44
CA GLY A 143 -6.31 -15.81 6.89
C GLY A 143 -5.42 -14.65 7.36
N GLY A 144 -5.25 -14.53 8.68
CA GLY A 144 -4.36 -13.55 9.30
C GLY A 144 -3.65 -14.09 10.55
N LYS A 145 -2.61 -13.37 10.99
CA LYS A 145 -1.78 -13.71 12.15
C LYS A 145 -1.09 -12.46 12.71
N ASN A 146 -0.82 -12.43 14.01
CA ASN A 146 0.14 -11.49 14.60
C ASN A 146 1.56 -11.89 14.17
N LEU A 147 2.26 -10.99 13.49
CA LEU A 147 3.56 -11.26 12.89
C LEU A 147 4.65 -11.48 13.95
N ILE A 148 4.74 -10.59 14.95
CA ILE A 148 5.84 -10.59 15.91
C ILE A 148 5.56 -11.60 17.03
N GLU A 149 6.25 -12.73 17.04
CA GLU A 149 6.16 -13.75 18.10
C GLU A 149 7.33 -13.69 19.08
N LYS A 150 8.43 -13.03 18.66
CA LYS A 150 9.67 -12.90 19.41
C LYS A 150 10.25 -11.50 19.23
N MET A 151 10.84 -10.95 20.28
CA MET A 151 11.64 -9.72 20.23
C MET A 151 13.05 -10.01 20.75
N VAL A 152 14.06 -9.47 20.09
CA VAL A 152 15.47 -9.55 20.50
C VAL A 152 16.07 -8.15 20.56
N ASP A 153 16.70 -7.83 21.70
CA ASP A 153 17.46 -6.61 21.90
C ASP A 153 18.83 -6.92 22.57
N SER A 154 19.58 -5.87 22.90
CA SER A 154 20.88 -5.98 23.58
C SER A 154 20.81 -6.57 25.00
N THR A 155 19.61 -6.71 25.59
CA THR A 155 19.38 -7.27 26.93
C THR A 155 18.95 -8.73 26.90
N GLY A 156 18.37 -9.21 25.80
CA GLY A 156 18.09 -10.63 25.58
C GLY A 156 16.97 -10.91 24.59
N THR A 157 16.33 -12.06 24.77
CA THR A 157 15.23 -12.53 23.92
C THR A 157 13.95 -12.64 24.73
N TYR A 158 12.86 -12.12 24.16
CA TYR A 158 11.52 -12.10 24.73
C TYR A 158 10.57 -12.82 23.79
N GLU A 159 9.72 -13.69 24.33
CA GLU A 159 8.71 -14.43 23.56
C GLU A 159 7.32 -13.99 23.99
N LEU A 160 6.38 -13.87 23.05
CA LEU A 160 5.00 -13.48 23.33
C LEU A 160 4.32 -14.55 24.22
N ASP A 161 3.96 -14.18 25.45
CA ASP A 161 3.09 -14.99 26.29
C ASP A 161 1.64 -14.54 26.07
N THR A 162 0.95 -15.23 25.17
CA THR A 162 -0.47 -15.00 24.81
C THR A 162 -1.44 -15.05 25.99
N THR A 163 -1.06 -15.60 27.15
CA THR A 163 -1.90 -15.56 28.36
C THR A 163 -1.78 -14.20 29.07
N SER A 164 -0.60 -13.59 29.03
CA SER A 164 -0.34 -12.29 29.67
C SER A 164 -0.45 -11.11 28.71
N GLY A 165 -0.30 -11.36 27.40
CA GLY A 165 -0.20 -10.36 26.34
C GLY A 165 1.16 -9.68 26.21
N ALA A 166 2.06 -9.85 27.18
CA ALA A 166 3.40 -9.28 27.14
C ALA A 166 4.42 -10.24 26.50
N TYR A 167 5.52 -9.66 26.00
CA TYR A 167 6.72 -10.41 25.64
C TYR A 167 7.55 -10.65 26.90
N VAL A 168 7.91 -11.90 27.18
CA VAL A 168 8.53 -12.29 28.44
C VAL A 168 9.91 -12.86 28.21
N ASN A 169 10.91 -12.31 28.90
CA ASN A 169 12.24 -12.89 28.92
C ASN A 169 12.23 -14.20 29.74
N SER A 170 12.62 -15.30 29.11
CA SER A 170 12.54 -16.62 29.74
C SER A 170 13.48 -16.77 30.95
N GLU A 171 14.57 -16.01 31.00
CA GLU A 171 15.59 -16.05 32.05
C GLU A 171 15.32 -15.06 33.18
N THR A 172 15.13 -13.78 32.86
CA THR A 172 14.98 -12.69 33.85
C THR A 172 13.55 -12.55 34.36
N LYS A 173 12.56 -13.01 33.57
CA LYS A 173 11.12 -12.78 33.77
C LYS A 173 10.69 -11.32 33.64
N GLU A 174 11.54 -10.47 33.08
CA GLU A 174 11.17 -9.12 32.68
C GLU A 174 10.18 -9.18 31.51
N THR A 175 9.25 -8.24 31.50
CA THR A 175 8.23 -8.09 30.48
C THR A 175 8.55 -6.91 29.59
N PHE A 176 8.16 -7.02 28.33
CA PHE A 176 8.29 -6.00 27.32
C PHE A 176 6.98 -5.88 26.55
N SER A 177 6.66 -4.65 26.15
CA SER A 177 5.59 -4.33 25.19
C SER A 177 6.12 -3.30 24.21
N PHE A 178 5.65 -3.41 22.97
CA PHE A 178 5.85 -2.37 21.98
C PHE A 178 4.97 -1.17 22.31
N ASN A 179 5.50 0.01 22.05
CA ASN A 179 4.75 1.26 22.09
C ASN A 179 4.21 1.58 20.69
N ARG A 180 3.40 2.64 20.59
CA ARG A 180 2.68 3.08 19.38
C ARG A 180 3.51 2.91 18.10
N PHE A 181 3.11 1.98 17.25
CA PHE A 181 3.67 1.85 15.90
C PHE A 181 2.87 2.73 14.95
N CYS A 182 3.49 3.73 14.33
CA CYS A 182 2.87 4.53 13.27
C CYS A 182 3.08 3.83 11.90
N SER A 183 3.63 4.54 10.91
CA SER A 183 3.95 3.98 9.60
C SER A 183 4.92 2.79 9.64
N GLY A 184 5.09 2.12 8.51
CA GLY A 184 5.93 0.95 8.35
C GLY A 184 6.55 0.89 6.97
N TYR A 185 7.53 0.00 6.79
CA TYR A 185 8.15 -0.20 5.49
C TYR A 185 8.53 -1.66 5.28
N LEU A 186 8.14 -2.22 4.13
CA LEU A 186 8.53 -3.56 3.73
C LEU A 186 9.71 -3.52 2.77
N ALA A 187 10.84 -4.02 3.23
CA ALA A 187 11.95 -4.37 2.36
C ALA A 187 11.71 -5.75 1.73
N GLU A 188 11.24 -5.81 0.50
CA GLU A 188 10.94 -7.08 -0.17
C GLU A 188 12.18 -7.95 -0.44
N SER A 189 13.35 -7.33 -0.54
CA SER A 189 14.63 -8.00 -0.84
C SER A 189 15.83 -7.28 -0.22
N GLY A 190 17.04 -7.82 -0.47
CA GLY A 190 18.30 -7.20 -0.09
C GLY A 190 18.76 -7.45 1.35
N PHE A 191 18.13 -8.40 2.04
CA PHE A 191 18.48 -8.88 3.39
C PHE A 191 18.52 -10.41 3.45
N GLU A 192 19.27 -10.95 4.41
CA GLU A 192 19.20 -12.37 4.79
C GLU A 192 17.82 -12.66 5.40
N ASP A 193 17.35 -13.89 5.22
CA ASP A 193 16.08 -14.44 5.72
C ASP A 193 14.79 -14.05 4.97
N GLY A 194 14.85 -13.17 3.97
CA GLY A 194 13.71 -12.84 3.10
C GLY A 194 13.23 -11.39 3.26
N PRO A 195 11.94 -11.10 3.01
CA PRO A 195 11.44 -9.75 3.17
C PRO A 195 11.48 -9.31 4.64
N ILE A 196 11.91 -8.08 4.92
CA ILE A 196 12.01 -7.52 6.28
C ILE A 196 10.98 -6.42 6.45
N TRP A 197 10.14 -6.54 7.47
CA TRP A 197 9.20 -5.49 7.86
C TRP A 197 9.84 -4.57 8.91
N PHE A 198 9.90 -3.28 8.64
CA PHE A 198 10.39 -2.29 9.60
C PHE A 198 9.20 -1.67 10.35
N ALA A 199 9.24 -1.76 11.68
CA ALA A 199 8.21 -1.26 12.59
C ALA A 199 8.83 -0.26 13.59
N PRO A 200 8.68 1.05 13.37
CA PRO A 200 9.10 2.10 14.29
C PRO A 200 8.07 2.41 15.37
N GLU A 201 8.55 2.83 16.53
CA GLU A 201 7.71 3.43 17.57
C GLU A 201 7.76 4.95 17.53
N GLU A 202 6.58 5.53 17.47
CA GLU A 202 6.28 6.95 17.29
C GLU A 202 5.80 7.49 18.65
N THR A 203 6.67 7.40 19.66
CA THR A 203 6.31 7.89 21.00
C THR A 203 7.50 8.46 21.76
N GLY A 204 7.59 9.78 21.72
CA GLY A 204 8.48 10.57 22.56
C GLY A 204 9.97 10.23 22.39
N PRO A 205 10.81 10.69 23.32
CA PRO A 205 12.26 10.63 23.17
C PRO A 205 12.85 9.21 23.30
N ASP A 206 12.02 8.20 23.59
CA ASP A 206 12.43 6.82 23.83
C ASP A 206 12.04 5.84 22.71
N GLY A 207 11.32 6.32 21.68
CA GLY A 207 10.83 5.50 20.55
C GLY A 207 11.94 4.72 19.83
N ARG A 208 11.70 3.43 19.61
CA ARG A 208 12.65 2.45 19.05
C ARG A 208 12.30 2.10 17.61
N GLY A 209 13.28 1.61 16.84
CA GLY A 209 13.03 0.97 15.55
C GLY A 209 13.23 -0.54 15.63
N PHE A 210 12.42 -1.31 14.90
CA PHE A 210 12.54 -2.76 14.82
C PHE A 210 12.59 -3.25 13.37
N ALA A 211 13.42 -4.25 13.10
CA ALA A 211 13.41 -5.04 11.88
C ALA A 211 12.80 -6.42 12.17
N VAL A 212 11.67 -6.74 11.57
CA VAL A 212 10.92 -7.99 11.78
C VAL A 212 11.22 -8.96 10.63
N THR A 213 11.84 -10.08 10.97
CA THR A 213 12.17 -11.15 10.01
C THR A 213 10.95 -12.04 9.73
N PRO A 214 10.93 -12.78 8.60
CA PRO A 214 9.81 -13.66 8.24
C PRO A 214 9.48 -14.76 9.26
N ASP A 215 10.43 -15.13 10.12
CA ASP A 215 10.20 -16.08 11.23
C ASP A 215 9.47 -15.45 12.44
N GLY A 216 9.04 -14.19 12.33
CA GLY A 216 8.31 -13.46 13.37
C GLY A 216 9.21 -12.88 14.47
N THR A 217 10.52 -12.75 14.24
CA THR A 217 11.46 -12.15 15.18
C THR A 217 11.65 -10.65 14.90
N ALA A 218 11.27 -9.79 15.84
CA ALA A 218 11.60 -8.37 15.83
C ALA A 218 12.99 -8.13 16.45
N LEU A 219 13.92 -7.61 15.65
CA LEU A 219 15.27 -7.22 16.07
C LEU A 219 15.30 -5.72 16.35
N ALA A 220 15.70 -5.32 17.56
CA ALA A 220 15.85 -3.91 17.90
C ALA A 220 17.01 -3.26 17.13
N LEU A 221 16.75 -2.11 16.52
CA LEU A 221 17.71 -1.29 15.78
C LEU A 221 18.33 -0.24 16.70
N ASP A 222 19.01 -0.68 17.77
CA ASP A 222 19.54 0.21 18.82
C ASP A 222 20.42 1.36 18.26
N GLY A 223 21.19 1.09 17.20
CA GLY A 223 22.05 2.09 16.55
C GLY A 223 21.31 3.20 15.78
N LEU A 224 20.02 3.05 15.52
CA LEU A 224 19.19 4.04 14.82
C LEU A 224 18.78 5.22 15.72
N GLY A 225 19.07 5.16 17.03
CA GLY A 225 18.74 6.21 17.98
C GLY A 225 17.34 6.11 18.57
N ARG A 226 17.03 6.97 19.54
CA ARG A 226 15.74 7.02 20.25
C ARG A 226 15.07 8.39 20.08
N TYR A 227 13.85 8.37 19.57
CA TYR A 227 13.00 9.52 19.19
C TYR A 227 11.67 8.97 18.63
N SER A 228 10.67 9.84 18.46
CA SER A 228 9.39 9.52 17.79
C SER A 228 9.66 9.21 16.31
N LYS A 229 9.77 7.94 15.94
CA LYS A 229 10.05 7.56 14.56
C LYS A 229 8.73 7.42 13.82
N GLU A 230 8.56 8.18 12.76
CA GLU A 230 7.42 7.97 11.89
C GLU A 230 7.61 6.68 11.08
N GLN A 231 8.72 6.63 10.34
CA GLN A 231 9.02 5.52 9.44
C GLN A 231 10.48 5.07 9.55
N VAL A 232 10.77 3.84 9.13
CA VAL A 232 12.14 3.36 8.89
C VAL A 232 12.19 2.74 7.50
N LEU A 233 12.50 3.56 6.50
CA LEU A 233 12.67 3.12 5.12
C LEU A 233 14.07 2.57 4.90
N ALA A 234 14.19 1.43 4.22
CA ALA A 234 15.47 0.88 3.81
C ALA A 234 15.73 1.14 2.32
N ALA A 235 16.76 1.93 2.00
CA ALA A 235 17.01 2.40 0.64
C ALA A 235 17.49 1.29 -0.30
N GLU A 236 16.74 1.04 -1.38
CA GLU A 236 16.99 -0.02 -2.37
C GLU A 236 18.36 0.10 -3.03
N GLU A 237 18.79 1.33 -3.35
CA GLU A 237 20.08 1.59 -3.99
C GLU A 237 21.28 1.03 -3.19
N TYR A 238 21.14 0.87 -1.87
CA TYR A 238 22.25 0.53 -0.97
C TYR A 238 22.18 -0.85 -0.32
N ARG A 239 21.14 -1.65 -0.55
CA ARG A 239 21.00 -3.01 0.01
C ARG A 239 21.73 -4.07 -0.83
N ALA A 240 21.80 -5.31 -0.32
CA ALA A 240 22.30 -6.43 -1.11
C ALA A 240 21.47 -6.56 -2.40
N ASP A 241 22.17 -6.86 -3.49
CA ASP A 241 21.80 -6.71 -4.92
C ASP A 241 22.52 -5.52 -5.57
N ASN A 242 22.68 -4.41 -4.85
CA ASN A 242 23.30 -3.18 -5.38
C ASN A 242 24.58 -2.76 -4.62
N SER A 243 24.66 -3.06 -3.32
CA SER A 243 25.78 -2.68 -2.44
C SER A 243 25.95 -3.70 -1.29
N ASN A 244 26.94 -3.49 -0.43
CA ASN A 244 27.09 -4.23 0.84
C ASN A 244 26.75 -3.37 2.06
N LYS A 245 26.04 -2.27 1.86
CA LYS A 245 25.62 -1.37 2.92
C LYS A 245 24.20 -1.71 3.36
N THR A 246 23.81 -1.10 4.47
CA THR A 246 22.43 -1.03 4.91
C THR A 246 22.17 0.43 5.23
N VAL A 247 21.38 1.10 4.40
CA VAL A 247 21.03 2.51 4.58
C VAL A 247 19.57 2.57 4.97
N LEU A 248 19.31 3.07 6.18
CA LEU A 248 17.96 3.28 6.69
C LEU A 248 17.75 4.79 6.84
N ILE A 249 16.60 5.30 6.39
CA ILE A 249 16.20 6.70 6.55
C ILE A 249 14.97 6.72 7.46
N SER A 250 14.98 7.62 8.44
CA SER A 250 13.95 7.67 9.47
C SER A 250 13.63 9.12 9.83
N PRO A 251 12.44 9.60 9.45
CA PRO A 251 11.88 10.87 9.90
C PRO A 251 11.50 10.83 11.39
N GLU A 252 11.67 11.96 12.09
CA GLU A 252 11.18 12.15 13.46
C GLU A 252 9.90 12.99 13.44
N ASP A 253 8.73 12.40 13.75
CA ASP A 253 7.50 13.17 13.96
C ASP A 253 7.57 13.90 15.30
N PHE A 254 8.00 15.15 15.23
CA PHE A 254 7.99 16.08 16.33
C PHE A 254 8.00 17.52 15.79
N ALA A 255 7.59 18.49 16.63
CA ALA A 255 7.49 19.89 16.23
C ALA A 255 8.78 20.47 15.62
N ASP A 256 9.95 20.08 16.16
CA ASP A 256 11.29 20.42 15.64
C ASP A 256 12.02 19.25 14.99
N GLY A 257 11.28 18.31 14.41
CA GLY A 257 11.76 17.02 13.93
C GLY A 257 12.87 17.08 12.87
N GLU A 258 13.63 15.99 12.79
CA GLU A 258 14.76 15.85 11.89
C GLU A 258 14.67 14.61 10.98
N ILE A 259 15.45 14.62 9.91
CA ILE A 259 15.63 13.44 9.04
C ILE A 259 16.94 12.74 9.42
N TYR A 260 16.84 11.52 9.92
CA TYR A 260 17.98 10.68 10.28
C TYR A 260 18.31 9.67 9.20
N MET A 261 19.60 9.31 9.13
CA MET A 261 20.08 8.22 8.29
C MET A 261 21.04 7.34 9.08
N PHE A 262 20.76 6.03 9.13
CA PHE A 262 21.68 5.02 9.64
C PHE A 262 22.42 4.35 8.47
N VAL A 263 23.72 4.17 8.62
CA VAL A 263 24.56 3.48 7.63
C VAL A 263 25.32 2.33 8.28
N GLY A 264 24.85 1.11 8.04
CA GLY A 264 25.48 -0.15 8.42
C GLY A 264 26.22 -0.83 7.25
N GLU A 265 26.80 -2.00 7.54
CA GLU A 265 27.49 -2.82 6.53
C GLU A 265 27.14 -4.30 6.70
N GLN A 266 26.66 -4.91 5.63
CA GLN A 266 26.35 -6.33 5.57
C GLN A 266 27.66 -7.14 5.54
N THR A 267 27.87 -7.93 6.57
CA THR A 267 29.08 -8.75 6.76
C THR A 267 28.72 -10.19 7.14
N ALA A 268 29.69 -11.10 7.16
CA ALA A 268 29.42 -12.48 7.56
C ALA A 268 28.98 -12.64 9.03
N ASP A 269 29.29 -11.67 9.89
CA ASP A 269 28.92 -11.68 11.32
C ASP A 269 27.67 -10.84 11.60
N ASP A 270 27.30 -9.93 10.69
CA ASP A 270 26.12 -9.07 10.73
C ASP A 270 25.54 -8.98 9.30
N PRO A 271 24.83 -10.03 8.85
CA PRO A 271 24.48 -10.18 7.44
C PRO A 271 23.47 -9.15 6.94
N ASN A 272 22.64 -8.62 7.84
CA ASN A 272 21.70 -7.55 7.53
C ASN A 272 22.27 -6.15 7.78
N GLY A 273 23.44 -6.06 8.42
CA GLY A 273 24.15 -4.81 8.66
C GLY A 273 23.44 -3.91 9.68
N PHE A 274 22.72 -4.48 10.65
CA PHE A 274 21.92 -3.73 11.62
C PHE A 274 22.69 -3.40 12.92
N GLU A 275 23.76 -4.11 13.24
CA GLU A 275 24.39 -4.03 14.56
C GLU A 275 25.48 -2.94 14.68
N ASN A 276 26.24 -2.71 13.60
CA ASN A 276 27.47 -1.90 13.65
C ASN A 276 27.47 -0.74 12.65
N GLY A 277 26.41 0.07 12.65
CA GLY A 277 26.31 1.24 11.79
C GLY A 277 26.49 2.58 12.51
N ASP A 278 26.56 3.63 11.70
CA ASP A 278 26.72 5.01 12.12
C ASP A 278 25.43 5.80 11.87
N LEU A 279 25.00 6.61 12.84
CA LEU A 279 23.84 7.50 12.72
C LEU A 279 24.25 8.89 12.23
N TYR A 280 23.44 9.47 11.36
CA TYR A 280 23.61 10.79 10.78
C TYR A 280 22.30 11.58 10.83
N VAL A 281 22.39 12.90 10.84
CA VAL A 281 21.25 13.82 10.72
C VAL A 281 21.44 14.78 9.55
N LEU A 282 20.38 15.08 8.82
CA LEU A 282 20.40 15.91 7.62
C LEU A 282 20.64 17.39 7.97
N LYS A 283 21.52 18.06 7.20
CA LYS A 283 21.74 19.50 7.25
C LYS A 283 21.67 20.11 5.86
N VAL A 284 20.66 20.93 5.61
CA VAL A 284 20.51 21.71 4.38
C VAL A 284 21.36 22.98 4.46
N GLU A 285 22.10 23.29 3.41
CA GLU A 285 23.00 24.44 3.38
C GLU A 285 22.20 25.75 3.50
N GLY A 286 22.47 26.52 4.56
CA GLY A 286 21.86 27.83 4.78
C GLY A 286 20.44 27.81 5.35
N ALA A 287 19.89 26.63 5.67
CA ALA A 287 18.59 26.47 6.29
C ALA A 287 18.74 25.84 7.70
N ALA A 288 18.38 26.59 8.73
CA ALA A 288 18.20 26.05 10.08
C ALA A 288 16.85 25.34 10.21
N ASP A 289 15.84 25.89 9.53
CA ASP A 289 14.46 25.43 9.55
C ASP A 289 13.90 25.39 8.11
N GLU A 290 12.63 25.05 7.93
CA GLU A 290 11.90 24.94 6.65
C GLU A 290 11.75 26.23 5.83
N THR A 291 12.87 26.77 5.39
CA THR A 291 12.98 28.08 4.71
C THR A 291 13.40 27.96 3.26
N VAL A 292 13.55 26.72 2.76
CA VAL A 292 13.88 26.43 1.36
C VAL A 292 12.70 26.85 0.48
N PRO A 293 12.90 27.78 -0.48
CA PRO A 293 11.82 28.17 -1.38
C PRO A 293 11.44 27.04 -2.33
N GLU A 294 10.14 26.92 -2.63
CA GLU A 294 9.61 25.97 -3.60
C GLU A 294 10.31 26.11 -4.98
N GLY A 295 10.63 24.98 -5.60
CA GLY A 295 11.27 24.91 -6.91
C GLY A 295 12.77 25.30 -6.92
N GLN A 296 13.40 25.47 -5.75
CA GLN A 296 14.82 25.83 -5.63
C GLN A 296 15.64 24.73 -4.96
N SER A 297 16.43 24.04 -5.76
CA SER A 297 17.39 23.06 -5.26
C SER A 297 18.52 23.70 -4.43
N GLN A 298 18.80 23.08 -3.28
CA GLN A 298 19.92 23.33 -2.40
C GLN A 298 20.82 22.08 -2.30
N THR A 299 22.05 22.31 -1.83
CA THR A 299 22.94 21.25 -1.34
C THR A 299 22.61 20.93 0.11
N ALA A 300 22.75 19.66 0.47
CA ALA A 300 22.65 19.21 1.85
C ALA A 300 23.79 18.24 2.20
N THR A 301 24.02 18.06 3.49
CA THR A 301 25.10 17.24 4.03
C THR A 301 24.62 16.44 5.23
N TRP A 302 25.36 15.38 5.56
CA TRP A 302 25.10 14.56 6.74
C TRP A 302 26.02 14.94 7.90
N THR A 303 25.44 15.22 9.06
CA THR A 303 26.18 15.39 10.31
C THR A 303 26.19 14.07 11.08
N LYS A 304 27.36 13.46 11.25
CA LYS A 304 27.49 12.21 12.03
C LYS A 304 27.18 12.46 13.52
N VAL A 305 26.27 11.65 14.07
CA VAL A 305 25.96 11.58 15.50
C VAL A 305 26.98 10.65 16.18
N PRO A 306 27.60 11.06 17.30
CA PRO A 306 28.45 10.18 18.09
C PRO A 306 27.68 8.99 18.67
N ASP A 307 28.29 7.80 18.68
CA ASP A 307 27.66 6.55 19.14
C ASP A 307 27.16 6.64 20.60
N ASP A 308 27.87 7.38 21.46
CA ASP A 308 27.48 7.59 22.86
C ASP A 308 26.29 8.54 23.04
N ILE A 309 25.91 9.26 21.99
CA ILE A 309 24.66 10.04 21.92
C ILE A 309 23.55 9.20 21.30
N ALA A 310 23.83 8.54 20.17
CA ALA A 310 22.83 7.72 19.45
C ALA A 310 22.27 6.59 20.33
N LEU A 311 23.13 5.86 21.05
CA LEU A 311 22.70 4.74 21.90
C LEU A 311 22.03 5.17 23.21
N ASN A 312 22.05 6.46 23.53
CA ASN A 312 21.47 7.05 24.74
C ASN A 312 21.76 6.28 26.06
N PRO A 313 23.02 5.96 26.40
CA PRO A 313 23.35 5.13 27.57
C PRO A 313 23.12 5.83 28.93
N ASP A 314 22.92 7.14 28.95
CA ASP A 314 22.77 7.96 30.16
C ASP A 314 21.46 8.75 30.24
N GLY A 315 20.54 8.55 29.29
CA GLY A 315 19.25 9.25 29.23
C GLY A 315 19.33 10.65 28.62
N THR A 316 20.39 10.98 27.89
CA THR A 316 20.48 12.22 27.10
C THR A 316 19.54 12.16 25.89
N VAL A 317 18.61 13.09 25.79
CA VAL A 317 17.69 13.19 24.64
C VAL A 317 18.48 13.55 23.38
N LEU A 318 18.30 12.77 22.30
CA LEU A 318 19.03 12.93 21.03
C LEU A 318 18.85 14.34 20.45
N SER A 319 17.60 14.82 20.37
CA SER A 319 17.25 16.15 19.86
C SER A 319 18.02 17.28 20.56
N THR A 320 18.26 17.18 21.87
CA THR A 320 19.07 18.17 22.60
C THR A 320 20.49 18.33 22.02
N TRP A 321 21.12 17.23 21.59
CA TRP A 321 22.43 17.29 20.98
C TRP A 321 22.37 17.75 19.52
N VAL A 322 21.35 17.32 18.79
CA VAL A 322 21.11 17.61 17.38
C VAL A 322 20.83 19.10 17.17
N ASN A 323 19.89 19.66 17.93
CA ASN A 323 19.49 21.07 17.87
C ASN A 323 20.60 22.05 18.32
N ALA A 324 21.57 21.57 19.10
CA ALA A 324 22.68 22.41 19.51
C ALA A 324 23.63 22.72 18.34
N ASN A 325 24.04 23.99 18.21
CA ASN A 325 25.03 24.47 17.23
C ASN A 325 24.63 24.27 15.75
N GLU A 326 23.33 24.26 15.43
CA GLU A 326 22.81 24.18 14.05
C GLU A 326 23.34 22.96 13.26
N ARG A 327 23.38 21.78 13.90
CA ARG A 327 23.89 20.54 13.28
C ARG A 327 22.91 19.91 12.29
N SER A 328 21.63 20.17 12.47
CA SER A 328 20.51 19.71 11.64
C SER A 328 19.81 20.88 10.94
N THR A 329 18.95 20.55 10.00
CA THR A 329 17.81 21.37 9.62
C THR A 329 16.57 20.78 10.30
N ASN A 330 15.78 21.63 10.93
CA ASN A 330 14.56 21.24 11.63
C ASN A 330 13.37 21.41 10.70
N PHE A 331 12.47 20.46 10.78
CA PHE A 331 11.27 20.36 9.98
C PHE A 331 10.06 20.30 10.91
N GLN A 332 8.92 20.79 10.45
CA GLN A 332 7.70 20.77 11.26
C GLN A 332 6.99 19.46 11.03
N ARG A 333 7.23 18.50 11.94
CA ARG A 333 6.65 17.16 11.92
C ARG A 333 6.87 16.40 10.59
N PRO A 334 8.12 16.00 10.30
CA PRO A 334 8.41 15.05 9.24
C PRO A 334 7.63 13.76 9.41
N GLU A 335 6.82 13.47 8.39
CA GLU A 335 6.05 12.23 8.32
C GLU A 335 6.75 11.25 7.36
N ASP A 336 5.98 10.45 6.63
CA ASP A 336 6.47 9.40 5.74
C ASP A 336 7.48 9.86 4.68
N ILE A 337 8.34 8.90 4.31
CA ILE A 337 9.33 9.02 3.25
C ILE A 337 9.19 7.86 2.26
N ALA A 338 9.26 8.16 0.97
CA ALA A 338 9.20 7.15 -0.08
C ALA A 338 10.35 7.32 -1.09
N GLU A 339 10.92 6.19 -1.53
CA GLU A 339 11.96 6.15 -2.56
C GLU A 339 11.31 6.11 -3.94
N ASP A 340 11.81 6.89 -4.90
CA ASP A 340 11.34 6.86 -6.28
C ASP A 340 11.83 5.58 -6.99
N PRO A 341 10.95 4.62 -7.31
CA PRO A 341 11.35 3.36 -7.94
C PRO A 341 11.93 3.57 -9.35
N ASN A 342 11.64 4.71 -10.00
CA ASN A 342 12.21 5.06 -11.30
C ASN A 342 13.59 5.72 -11.18
N ASN A 343 13.96 6.22 -10.00
CA ASN A 343 15.24 6.85 -9.72
C ASN A 343 15.76 6.45 -8.32
N PRO A 344 16.16 5.17 -8.11
CA PRO A 344 16.67 4.69 -6.81
C PRO A 344 17.75 5.62 -6.24
N GLY A 345 17.68 5.84 -4.93
CA GLY A 345 18.48 6.84 -4.21
C GLY A 345 17.87 8.25 -4.19
N THR A 346 16.71 8.47 -4.81
CA THR A 346 15.94 9.72 -4.71
C THR A 346 14.71 9.48 -3.85
N PHE A 347 14.48 10.37 -2.89
CA PHE A 347 13.44 10.24 -1.89
C PHE A 347 12.54 11.47 -1.89
N TYR A 348 11.27 11.24 -1.58
CA TYR A 348 10.30 12.25 -1.24
C TYR A 348 9.89 12.07 0.22
N PHE A 349 9.70 13.15 0.97
CA PHE A 349 9.16 13.05 2.33
C PHE A 349 8.16 14.18 2.60
N ALA A 350 7.16 13.87 3.41
CA ALA A 350 6.13 14.81 3.83
C ALA A 350 6.48 15.48 5.16
N THR A 351 5.84 16.62 5.38
CA THR A 351 5.78 17.30 6.67
C THR A 351 4.34 17.73 6.86
N THR A 352 3.72 17.44 8.00
CA THR A 352 2.26 17.64 8.16
C THR A 352 1.88 19.09 8.51
N GLY A 353 2.86 19.88 8.93
CA GLY A 353 2.67 21.30 9.20
C GLY A 353 2.23 21.61 10.63
N THR A 354 1.59 22.77 10.83
CA THR A 354 1.33 23.30 12.17
C THR A 354 0.28 22.48 12.90
N GLU A 355 0.72 21.76 13.94
CA GLU A 355 -0.11 20.91 14.80
C GLU A 355 -1.25 21.70 15.44
N GLU A 356 -0.93 22.80 16.16
CA GLU A 356 -1.88 23.54 16.98
C GLU A 356 -1.84 25.07 16.84
N LYS A 357 -2.93 25.71 17.30
CA LYS A 357 -3.03 27.18 17.41
C LYS A 357 -2.71 27.63 18.84
N PRO A 358 -2.24 28.88 19.05
CA PRO A 358 -1.89 29.43 20.35
C PRO A 358 -2.91 29.15 21.46
N GLY A 359 -2.46 28.42 22.48
CA GLY A 359 -3.28 28.02 23.62
C GLY A 359 -4.04 26.70 23.43
N GLY A 360 -3.59 25.86 22.50
CA GLY A 360 -3.94 24.44 22.40
C GLY A 360 -3.46 23.61 23.60
N ASP A 361 -3.68 22.30 23.54
CA ASP A 361 -3.52 21.38 24.68
C ASP A 361 -2.09 20.82 24.85
N VAL A 362 -1.16 21.09 23.93
CA VAL A 362 0.25 20.61 23.99
C VAL A 362 1.16 21.56 24.78
N GLU A 363 2.06 21.01 25.61
CA GLU A 363 2.94 21.79 26.50
C GLU A 363 4.10 22.54 25.80
N ASN A 364 4.31 22.36 24.49
CA ASN A 364 5.35 23.03 23.70
C ASN A 364 4.71 24.00 22.69
N ASP A 365 4.84 25.31 22.93
CA ASP A 365 4.20 26.39 22.18
C ASP A 365 5.12 27.06 21.13
N GLU A 366 6.24 26.42 20.77
CA GLU A 366 7.31 27.09 19.99
C GLU A 366 6.94 27.31 18.51
N ASP A 367 6.04 26.48 17.96
CA ASP A 367 5.56 26.55 16.56
C ASP A 367 4.09 26.98 16.40
N ASP A 368 3.41 27.27 17.50
CA ASP A 368 2.02 27.74 17.53
C ASP A 368 1.86 29.05 16.72
N ALA A 369 1.02 29.02 15.69
CA ALA A 369 0.67 30.19 14.90
C ALA A 369 -0.80 30.56 15.05
N ALA A 370 -1.11 31.84 15.22
CA ALA A 370 -2.52 32.28 15.32
C ALA A 370 -3.22 32.33 13.96
N THR A 371 -2.44 32.44 12.88
CA THR A 371 -2.92 32.55 11.51
C THR A 371 -1.99 31.80 10.54
N PRO A 372 -2.52 31.31 9.42
CA PRO A 372 -1.68 30.65 8.40
C PRO A 372 -0.57 31.56 7.86
N GLU A 373 -0.78 32.88 7.79
CA GLU A 373 0.25 33.81 7.33
C GLU A 373 1.42 34.02 8.31
N GLU A 374 1.24 33.63 9.57
CA GLU A 374 2.28 33.68 10.61
C GLU A 374 3.05 32.35 10.70
N ALA A 375 2.44 31.25 10.29
CA ALA A 375 3.04 29.91 10.31
C ALA A 375 4.12 29.74 9.23
N ALA A 376 5.19 29.03 9.55
CA ALA A 376 6.22 28.64 8.59
C ALA A 376 5.77 27.49 7.68
N ASN A 377 4.97 26.57 8.22
CA ASN A 377 4.35 25.47 7.50
C ASN A 377 2.89 25.28 7.95
N PRO A 378 1.94 26.11 7.49
CA PRO A 378 0.55 26.01 7.94
C PRO A 378 -0.16 24.74 7.51
N TYR A 379 0.21 24.15 6.37
CA TYR A 379 -0.61 23.15 5.67
C TYR A 379 0.19 21.92 5.22
N GLY A 380 1.43 21.77 5.65
CA GLY A 380 2.31 20.71 5.20
C GLY A 380 3.08 21.03 3.90
N LYS A 381 4.15 20.28 3.67
CA LYS A 381 5.06 20.42 2.53
C LYS A 381 5.61 19.07 2.09
N LEU A 382 5.84 18.93 0.79
CA LEU A 382 6.52 17.79 0.19
C LEU A 382 7.93 18.19 -0.26
N TYR A 383 8.93 17.46 0.20
CA TYR A 383 10.32 17.67 -0.17
C TYR A 383 10.85 16.52 -1.02
N ARG A 384 11.95 16.78 -1.73
CA ARG A 384 12.74 15.79 -2.46
C ARG A 384 14.21 15.93 -2.13
N PHE A 385 14.96 14.81 -2.10
CA PHE A 385 16.42 14.82 -2.14
C PHE A 385 16.99 13.54 -2.77
N SER A 386 18.25 13.58 -3.19
CA SER A 386 18.96 12.41 -3.71
C SER A 386 20.25 12.15 -2.94
N LEU A 387 20.44 10.90 -2.52
CA LEU A 387 21.70 10.41 -1.95
C LEU A 387 22.80 10.31 -3.01
N ASN A 388 24.04 10.14 -2.54
CA ASN A 388 25.17 9.93 -3.42
C ASN A 388 25.39 8.43 -3.65
N PRO A 389 25.26 7.95 -4.90
CA PRO A 389 25.27 6.51 -5.23
C PRO A 389 26.57 5.79 -4.86
N ASP A 390 27.71 6.50 -4.82
CA ASP A 390 29.00 5.92 -4.49
C ASP A 390 29.26 5.88 -2.97
N ASP A 391 28.62 6.75 -2.20
CA ASP A 391 28.81 6.94 -0.77
C ASP A 391 27.58 7.65 -0.18
N PRO A 392 26.68 6.94 0.51
CA PRO A 392 25.44 7.54 1.04
C PRO A 392 25.71 8.67 2.04
N THR A 393 26.91 8.71 2.64
CA THR A 393 27.34 9.77 3.57
C THR A 393 27.92 11.01 2.88
N GLY A 394 28.02 10.97 1.55
CA GLY A 394 28.48 12.09 0.73
C GLY A 394 27.50 13.27 0.69
N GLU A 395 27.82 14.26 -0.15
CA GLU A 395 26.92 15.40 -0.40
C GLU A 395 25.56 14.93 -0.95
N VAL A 396 24.49 15.38 -0.31
CA VAL A 396 23.10 15.19 -0.75
C VAL A 396 22.79 16.24 -1.81
N LYS A 397 22.21 15.78 -2.92
CA LYS A 397 21.87 16.60 -4.08
C LYS A 397 20.38 16.79 -4.20
N ASN A 398 19.99 17.78 -4.98
CA ASN A 398 18.59 18.02 -5.35
C ASN A 398 17.66 18.18 -4.14
N PHE A 399 18.17 18.66 -2.99
CA PHE A 399 17.31 18.95 -1.86
C PHE A 399 16.39 20.11 -2.24
N GLU A 400 15.08 19.88 -2.27
CA GLU A 400 14.13 20.83 -2.85
C GLU A 400 12.76 20.68 -2.18
N LEU A 401 12.13 21.81 -1.87
CA LEU A 401 10.68 21.87 -1.63
C LEU A 401 9.97 21.78 -2.98
N VAL A 402 9.21 20.71 -3.20
CA VAL A 402 8.57 20.44 -4.50
C VAL A 402 7.11 20.87 -4.54
N GLN A 403 6.40 20.82 -3.41
CA GLN A 403 5.00 21.20 -3.33
C GLN A 403 4.67 21.75 -1.93
N GLU A 404 4.11 22.95 -1.87
CA GLU A 404 3.47 23.49 -0.65
C GLU A 404 2.01 23.05 -0.56
N GLY A 405 1.58 22.60 0.62
CA GLY A 405 0.19 22.35 0.94
C GLY A 405 -0.65 23.64 1.03
N GLY A 406 -1.96 23.48 1.01
CA GLY A 406 -2.93 24.55 1.16
C GLY A 406 -4.23 24.31 0.38
N PRO A 407 -5.16 25.30 0.39
CA PRO A 407 -6.43 25.19 -0.31
C PRO A 407 -6.26 24.83 -1.80
N GLY A 408 -6.78 23.66 -2.18
CA GLY A 408 -6.71 23.11 -3.54
C GLY A 408 -5.46 22.29 -3.87
N ASN A 409 -4.45 22.28 -3.00
CA ASN A 409 -3.22 21.49 -3.14
C ASN A 409 -3.15 20.32 -2.15
N GLY A 410 -4.19 20.11 -1.34
CA GLY A 410 -4.13 19.21 -0.19
C GLY A 410 -3.48 19.87 1.02
N VAL A 411 -3.82 19.41 2.20
CA VAL A 411 -3.38 19.96 3.48
C VAL A 411 -2.94 18.85 4.40
N SER A 412 -1.97 19.13 5.26
CA SER A 412 -1.54 18.25 6.33
C SER A 412 -1.06 16.90 5.79
N TYR A 413 -0.04 16.99 4.94
CA TYR A 413 0.52 15.82 4.27
C TYR A 413 1.14 14.88 5.29
N ASP A 414 0.71 13.63 5.22
CA ASP A 414 1.17 12.56 6.08
C ASP A 414 1.75 11.43 5.22
N ASN A 415 1.08 10.27 5.15
CA ASN A 415 1.59 9.12 4.45
C ASN A 415 1.78 9.38 2.97
N ILE A 416 2.88 8.86 2.43
CA ILE A 416 3.19 8.96 1.01
C ILE A 416 3.74 7.65 0.46
N ASP A 417 3.56 7.48 -0.85
CA ASP A 417 4.29 6.51 -1.64
C ASP A 417 4.66 7.10 -3.01
N VAL A 418 5.70 6.59 -3.66
CA VAL A 418 6.05 6.96 -5.03
C VAL A 418 5.78 5.79 -5.96
N ASP A 419 4.78 5.96 -6.82
CA ASP A 419 4.41 4.91 -7.76
C ASP A 419 5.36 4.83 -8.96
N SER A 420 5.37 3.64 -9.56
CA SER A 420 6.14 3.30 -10.75
C SER A 420 5.75 4.13 -11.98
N ASN A 421 4.62 4.85 -11.96
CA ASN A 421 4.22 5.80 -13.00
C ASN A 421 4.76 7.23 -12.77
N GLY A 422 5.57 7.44 -11.73
CA GLY A 422 6.20 8.71 -11.44
C GLY A 422 5.26 9.71 -10.77
N LYS A 423 4.37 9.22 -9.90
CA LYS A 423 3.52 10.07 -9.06
C LYS A 423 3.84 9.81 -7.59
N VAL A 424 3.84 10.88 -6.81
CA VAL A 424 3.79 10.77 -5.35
C VAL A 424 2.32 10.77 -4.95
N VAL A 425 1.85 9.68 -4.33
CA VAL A 425 0.54 9.66 -3.66
C VAL A 425 0.70 10.16 -2.24
N ILE A 426 -0.25 10.96 -1.77
CA ILE A 426 -0.15 11.70 -0.51
C ILE A 426 -1.49 11.63 0.21
N GLN A 427 -1.49 11.22 1.47
CA GLN A 427 -2.65 11.21 2.35
C GLN A 427 -2.67 12.47 3.21
N GLU A 428 -3.87 12.91 3.59
CA GLU A 428 -4.04 14.01 4.54
C GLU A 428 -4.37 13.44 5.94
N ASP A 429 -3.66 13.89 6.97
CA ASP A 429 -3.99 13.73 8.40
C ASP A 429 -4.29 15.11 8.99
N GLU A 430 -5.45 15.30 9.61
CA GLU A 430 -5.94 16.64 9.97
C GLU A 430 -5.08 17.36 11.03
N THR A 431 -4.44 18.48 10.64
CA THR A 431 -3.82 19.45 11.58
C THR A 431 -4.59 20.78 11.68
N ALA A 432 -4.24 21.64 12.63
CA ALA A 432 -5.03 22.82 13.00
C ALA A 432 -5.53 23.73 11.86
N PHE A 433 -4.69 24.04 10.86
CA PHE A 433 -5.13 24.83 9.71
C PHE A 433 -5.60 23.98 8.53
N GLY A 434 -5.16 22.72 8.44
CA GLY A 434 -5.72 21.75 7.50
C GLY A 434 -7.21 21.52 7.76
N GLY A 435 -7.58 21.29 9.02
CA GLY A 435 -8.97 21.15 9.47
C GLY A 435 -9.85 22.36 9.16
N ASP A 436 -9.31 23.58 9.29
CA ASP A 436 -10.02 24.80 8.88
C ASP A 436 -10.37 24.78 7.37
N VAL A 437 -9.46 24.28 6.53
CA VAL A 437 -9.66 24.14 5.08
C VAL A 437 -10.69 23.06 4.78
N MET A 438 -10.56 21.87 5.39
CA MET A 438 -11.50 20.76 5.21
C MET A 438 -12.92 21.18 5.63
N THR A 439 -13.06 21.83 6.78
CA THR A 439 -14.32 22.41 7.27
C THR A 439 -14.89 23.45 6.30
N ALA A 440 -14.06 24.37 5.80
CA ALA A 440 -14.49 25.41 4.86
C ALA A 440 -14.96 24.84 3.50
N GLU A 441 -14.38 23.74 3.08
CA GLU A 441 -14.73 23.01 1.85
C GLU A 441 -15.87 21.99 2.06
N SER A 442 -16.19 21.66 3.32
CA SER A 442 -17.19 20.65 3.70
C SER A 442 -16.87 19.27 3.10
N ARG A 443 -15.64 18.81 3.32
CA ARG A 443 -15.10 17.52 2.87
C ARG A 443 -14.37 16.82 4.00
N ASP A 444 -14.16 15.53 3.83
CA ASP A 444 -13.27 14.71 4.67
C ASP A 444 -11.84 14.73 4.10
N ALA A 445 -10.90 14.05 4.77
CA ALA A 445 -9.54 13.87 4.31
C ALA A 445 -9.49 13.16 2.94
N ARG A 446 -8.46 13.45 2.16
CA ARG A 446 -8.31 13.00 0.77
C ARG A 446 -6.96 12.35 0.53
N VAL A 447 -6.93 11.53 -0.52
CA VAL A 447 -5.68 11.09 -1.15
C VAL A 447 -5.43 11.95 -2.38
N TYR A 448 -4.24 12.51 -2.48
CA TYR A 448 -3.75 13.29 -3.62
C TYR A 448 -2.72 12.52 -4.41
N SER A 449 -2.59 12.88 -5.68
CA SER A 449 -1.53 12.44 -6.57
C SER A 449 -0.79 13.66 -7.12
N TYR A 450 0.50 13.75 -6.81
CA TYR A 450 1.44 14.71 -7.37
C TYR A 450 2.21 14.06 -8.52
N ASP A 451 1.99 14.53 -9.75
CA ASP A 451 2.71 14.06 -10.93
C ASP A 451 4.08 14.75 -11.03
N ILE A 452 5.15 13.96 -10.88
CA ILE A 452 6.55 14.46 -10.82
C ILE A 452 6.97 15.13 -12.14
N ALA A 453 6.42 14.69 -13.27
CA ALA A 453 6.82 15.20 -14.58
C ALA A 453 6.18 16.54 -14.94
N SER A 454 4.99 16.81 -14.39
CA SER A 454 4.18 17.99 -14.70
C SER A 454 4.04 18.99 -13.55
N ASP A 455 4.58 18.67 -12.37
CA ASP A 455 4.45 19.43 -11.12
C ASP A 455 2.97 19.76 -10.82
N LYS A 456 2.10 18.74 -10.98
CA LYS A 456 0.66 18.89 -10.81
C LYS A 456 0.13 17.96 -9.74
N ILE A 457 -0.46 18.54 -8.71
CA ILE A 457 -1.22 17.84 -7.68
C ILE A 457 -2.72 17.75 -8.04
N THR A 458 -3.34 16.59 -7.83
CA THR A 458 -4.77 16.34 -8.08
C THR A 458 -5.33 15.39 -7.02
N PRO A 459 -6.48 15.68 -6.39
CA PRO A 459 -7.08 14.74 -5.45
C PRO A 459 -7.75 13.59 -6.22
N ILE A 460 -7.50 12.35 -5.79
CA ILE A 460 -7.94 11.12 -6.46
C ILE A 460 -9.01 10.34 -5.67
N LEU A 461 -8.93 10.35 -4.34
CA LEU A 461 -9.87 9.68 -3.44
C LEU A 461 -10.21 10.59 -2.27
N GLU A 462 -11.36 10.37 -1.65
CA GLU A 462 -11.81 11.07 -0.43
C GLU A 462 -12.39 10.04 0.54
N ILE A 463 -12.16 10.21 1.84
CA ILE A 463 -12.80 9.39 2.85
C ILE A 463 -14.34 9.55 2.75
N ASP A 464 -15.06 8.48 3.08
CA ASP A 464 -16.52 8.46 3.15
C ASP A 464 -16.99 7.94 4.51
N GLU A 465 -16.87 8.77 5.53
CA GLU A 465 -17.30 8.46 6.90
C GLU A 465 -18.79 8.04 6.96
N ASN A 466 -19.61 8.54 6.03
CA ASN A 466 -21.03 8.18 5.94
C ASN A 466 -21.26 6.71 5.57
N ALA A 467 -20.29 6.07 4.90
CA ALA A 467 -20.40 4.69 4.45
C ALA A 467 -20.44 3.68 5.61
N ALA A 468 -19.84 4.03 6.76
CA ALA A 468 -19.85 3.23 7.97
C ALA A 468 -21.20 3.29 8.73
N GLY A 469 -21.96 4.36 8.51
CA GLY A 469 -23.24 4.61 9.15
C GLY A 469 -23.13 5.38 10.48
N SER A 470 -24.28 5.81 11.00
CA SER A 470 -24.37 6.77 12.11
C SER A 470 -23.86 6.30 13.48
N GLN A 471 -23.43 5.05 13.57
CA GLN A 471 -22.82 4.48 14.78
C GLN A 471 -21.31 4.73 14.85
N PHE A 472 -20.71 5.18 13.74
CA PHE A 472 -19.31 5.57 13.66
C PHE A 472 -19.20 7.09 13.45
N ASN A 473 -19.89 7.65 12.45
CA ASN A 473 -19.74 9.06 12.09
C ASN A 473 -20.61 10.07 12.91
N ASP A 474 -20.04 11.24 13.27
CA ASP A 474 -20.79 12.50 13.42
C ASP A 474 -20.88 13.36 12.15
N PRO A 475 -22.04 13.41 11.47
CA PRO A 475 -22.16 14.22 10.25
C PRO A 475 -22.07 15.74 10.46
N THR A 476 -21.77 16.22 11.68
CA THR A 476 -21.51 17.63 11.99
C THR A 476 -20.05 17.96 12.26
N GLU A 477 -19.17 16.96 12.31
CA GLU A 477 -17.72 17.07 12.55
C GLU A 477 -17.01 16.24 11.45
N PRO A 478 -16.96 16.73 10.19
CA PRO A 478 -16.25 16.06 9.10
C PRO A 478 -14.73 16.26 9.24
N GLY A 479 -13.94 15.29 8.77
CA GLY A 479 -12.46 15.37 8.81
C GLY A 479 -11.84 14.60 9.98
N GLU A 480 -12.65 14.01 10.85
CA GLU A 480 -12.19 13.27 12.04
C GLU A 480 -11.56 11.90 11.70
N TRP A 481 -11.67 11.46 10.45
CA TRP A 481 -11.06 10.24 9.94
C TRP A 481 -9.95 10.58 8.98
N GLU A 482 -8.92 9.76 9.05
CA GLU A 482 -7.74 9.87 8.21
C GLU A 482 -7.47 8.55 7.49
N SER A 483 -6.57 8.63 6.52
CA SER A 483 -6.05 7.47 5.82
C SER A 483 -4.56 7.44 6.09
N SER A 484 -4.07 6.34 6.67
CA SER A 484 -2.85 6.29 7.49
C SER A 484 -1.80 5.31 6.93
N GLY A 485 -1.91 5.01 5.65
CA GLY A 485 -1.16 3.94 5.00
C GLY A 485 -1.59 3.81 3.56
N ILE A 486 -0.64 3.95 2.64
CA ILE A 486 -0.85 3.77 1.21
C ILE A 486 0.41 3.21 0.56
N ILE A 487 0.23 2.22 -0.30
CA ILE A 487 1.31 1.65 -1.11
C ILE A 487 0.81 1.31 -2.51
N GLU A 488 1.66 1.44 -3.52
CA GLU A 488 1.41 0.90 -4.85
C GLU A 488 1.34 -0.63 -4.78
N VAL A 489 0.28 -1.18 -5.37
CA VAL A 489 0.20 -2.59 -5.71
C VAL A 489 0.57 -2.71 -7.18
N ALA A 490 1.80 -3.11 -7.45
CA ALA A 490 2.26 -3.48 -8.77
C ALA A 490 2.37 -5.01 -8.85
N PRO A 491 1.34 -5.72 -9.36
CA PRO A 491 1.44 -7.16 -9.58
C PRO A 491 2.73 -7.52 -10.33
N SER A 492 3.29 -8.70 -10.10
CA SER A 492 4.59 -9.15 -10.67
C SER A 492 4.68 -9.14 -12.21
N ASP A 493 3.56 -8.87 -12.84
CA ASP A 493 3.33 -8.87 -14.27
C ASP A 493 2.65 -7.55 -14.74
N PHE A 494 2.64 -6.55 -13.87
CA PHE A 494 2.48 -5.13 -14.14
C PHE A 494 3.81 -4.55 -14.63
N THR A 495 3.75 -3.72 -15.66
CA THR A 495 4.82 -2.77 -16.00
C THR A 495 4.19 -1.39 -16.27
N PRO A 496 4.91 -0.28 -16.03
CA PRO A 496 4.42 1.05 -16.40
C PRO A 496 4.03 1.17 -17.89
N GLU A 497 4.68 0.40 -18.78
CA GLU A 497 4.28 0.33 -20.19
C GLU A 497 2.94 -0.38 -20.41
N SER A 498 2.59 -1.31 -19.53
CA SER A 498 1.32 -2.03 -19.54
C SER A 498 0.18 -1.27 -18.89
N ARG A 499 0.43 -0.18 -18.14
CA ARG A 499 -0.61 0.69 -17.54
C ARG A 499 -0.11 2.14 -17.41
N PRO A 500 0.10 2.85 -18.53
CA PRO A 500 0.71 4.18 -18.49
C PRO A 500 -0.16 5.17 -17.72
N GLY A 501 0.44 5.81 -16.71
CA GLY A 501 -0.19 6.83 -15.89
C GLY A 501 -1.23 6.31 -14.89
N ARG A 502 -1.30 5.00 -14.64
CA ARG A 502 -2.28 4.38 -13.74
C ARG A 502 -1.63 3.33 -12.85
N SER A 503 -1.82 3.47 -11.54
CA SER A 503 -1.35 2.54 -10.51
C SER A 503 -2.53 2.12 -9.62
N ASP A 504 -2.46 0.89 -9.13
CA ASP A 504 -3.40 0.37 -8.13
C ASP A 504 -2.80 0.62 -6.75
N TYR A 505 -3.63 0.88 -5.75
CA TYR A 505 -3.15 1.15 -4.39
C TYR A 505 -3.84 0.27 -3.37
N LEU A 506 -3.05 -0.23 -2.42
CA LEU A 506 -3.57 -0.70 -1.15
C LEU A 506 -3.50 0.48 -0.18
N LEU A 507 -4.59 0.72 0.54
CA LEU A 507 -4.66 1.78 1.53
C LEU A 507 -5.53 1.38 2.71
N ASP A 508 -5.33 2.04 3.84
CA ASP A 508 -6.22 1.93 4.98
C ASP A 508 -6.84 3.26 5.40
N VAL A 509 -7.78 3.14 6.33
CA VAL A 509 -8.50 4.24 6.95
C VAL A 509 -8.49 4.00 8.45
N GLN A 510 -8.07 5.00 9.21
CA GLN A 510 -8.31 5.09 10.64
C GLN A 510 -9.64 5.79 10.89
N ALA A 511 -10.62 5.00 11.31
CA ALA A 511 -11.94 5.52 11.67
C ALA A 511 -11.93 5.95 13.15
N GLY A 512 -11.36 7.13 13.43
CA GLY A 512 -11.10 7.66 14.77
C GLY A 512 -12.34 7.88 15.63
N THR A 513 -13.47 8.25 15.03
CA THR A 513 -14.73 8.43 15.77
C THR A 513 -15.58 7.15 15.76
N ILE A 514 -15.72 6.51 16.94
CA ILE A 514 -16.75 5.47 17.18
C ILE A 514 -17.76 5.99 18.20
N ARG A 515 -19.04 6.01 17.83
CA ARG A 515 -20.14 6.48 18.72
C ARG A 515 -20.78 5.36 19.52
N ASP A 516 -20.71 4.13 19.03
CA ASP A 516 -21.19 2.93 19.72
C ASP A 516 -20.16 1.79 19.59
N PRO A 517 -19.18 1.70 20.51
CA PRO A 517 -18.11 0.70 20.44
C PRO A 517 -18.61 -0.75 20.57
N GLU A 518 -19.81 -0.97 21.12
CA GLU A 518 -20.41 -2.32 21.20
C GLU A 518 -20.64 -2.96 19.82
N VAL A 519 -20.64 -2.16 18.74
CA VAL A 519 -20.85 -2.61 17.36
C VAL A 519 -19.66 -3.42 16.82
N LEU A 520 -18.43 -3.16 17.30
CA LEU A 520 -17.22 -3.79 16.80
C LEU A 520 -16.95 -5.18 17.40
N GLY A 521 -17.69 -5.57 18.45
CA GLY A 521 -17.63 -6.93 18.99
C GLY A 521 -16.36 -7.27 19.79
N GLY A 522 -15.57 -6.28 20.19
CA GLY A 522 -14.36 -6.39 21.00
C GLY A 522 -13.98 -5.04 21.65
N ASP A 523 -12.92 -4.99 22.46
CA ASP A 523 -12.35 -3.75 23.00
C ASP A 523 -11.50 -3.08 21.90
N TYR A 524 -12.12 -2.20 21.12
CA TYR A 524 -11.46 -1.44 20.08
C TYR A 524 -11.61 0.06 20.37
N GLU A 525 -10.48 0.76 20.47
CA GLU A 525 -10.45 2.20 20.73
C GLU A 525 -10.83 3.04 19.49
N ARG A 526 -10.54 2.54 18.28
CA ARG A 526 -10.94 3.14 16.99
C ARG A 526 -11.34 2.07 15.98
N GLY A 527 -12.08 2.46 14.94
CA GLY A 527 -12.44 1.60 13.82
C GLY A 527 -11.32 1.53 12.79
N GLY A 528 -11.65 1.08 11.58
CA GLY A 528 -10.74 1.17 10.44
C GLY A 528 -11.05 0.16 9.35
N GLN A 529 -10.42 0.31 8.20
CA GLN A 529 -10.65 -0.54 7.04
C GLN A 529 -9.41 -0.62 6.17
N LEU A 530 -9.11 -1.81 5.66
CA LEU A 530 -8.15 -2.05 4.60
C LEU A 530 -8.90 -2.12 3.26
N LEU A 531 -8.44 -1.39 2.25
CA LEU A 531 -9.05 -1.29 0.94
C LEU A 531 -8.03 -1.51 -0.19
N LEU A 532 -8.55 -1.98 -1.32
CA LEU A 532 -7.85 -1.96 -2.61
C LEU A 532 -8.54 -0.93 -3.52
N ALA A 533 -7.77 0.00 -4.09
CA ALA A 533 -8.21 0.94 -5.10
C ALA A 533 -7.55 0.58 -6.44
N GLU A 534 -8.26 -0.16 -7.29
CA GLU A 534 -7.77 -0.53 -8.62
C GLU A 534 -8.13 0.56 -9.63
N ALA A 535 -7.17 0.97 -10.46
CA ALA A 535 -7.45 1.93 -11.52
C ALA A 535 -8.55 1.40 -12.44
N ALA A 536 -9.63 2.17 -12.63
CA ALA A 536 -10.73 1.73 -13.48
C ALA A 536 -10.31 1.67 -14.95
N GLY A 537 -10.99 0.79 -15.69
CA GLY A 537 -10.83 0.68 -17.13
C GLY A 537 -11.28 1.96 -17.85
N GLU A 538 -10.55 2.27 -18.92
CA GLU A 538 -10.78 3.43 -19.76
C GLU A 538 -11.75 3.13 -20.90
N LEU A 539 -12.51 4.15 -21.29
CA LEU A 539 -13.33 4.13 -22.49
C LEU A 539 -12.64 4.91 -23.60
N THR A 540 -12.11 4.18 -24.58
CA THR A 540 -11.35 4.73 -25.70
C THR A 540 -12.18 4.72 -26.99
N PHE A 541 -12.17 5.85 -27.69
CA PHE A 541 -12.77 5.98 -29.03
C PHE A 541 -11.67 6.34 -30.04
N GLY A 542 -11.53 5.53 -31.08
CA GLY A 542 -10.71 5.84 -32.23
C GLY A 542 -11.38 6.87 -33.15
N THR A 543 -10.83 6.96 -34.35
CA THR A 543 -11.13 7.96 -35.37
C THR A 543 -11.78 7.30 -36.59
N PRO A 544 -12.13 8.09 -37.62
CA PRO A 544 -12.53 7.53 -38.92
C PRO A 544 -11.36 7.15 -39.86
N GLU A 545 -10.12 7.20 -39.37
CA GLU A 545 -8.92 6.75 -40.09
C GLU A 545 -8.37 5.48 -39.43
N ALA A 546 -7.41 4.81 -40.07
CA ALA A 546 -6.76 3.64 -39.48
C ALA A 546 -6.02 4.02 -38.19
N ASP A 547 -6.39 3.40 -37.07
CA ASP A 547 -5.84 3.62 -35.74
C ASP A 547 -5.02 2.41 -35.23
N ASP A 548 -4.16 2.69 -34.25
CA ASP A 548 -3.40 1.70 -33.48
C ASP A 548 -3.69 1.99 -32.01
N LEU A 549 -4.55 1.16 -31.41
CA LEU A 549 -5.13 1.37 -30.08
C LEU A 549 -4.75 0.21 -29.17
N THR A 550 -4.34 0.52 -27.93
CA THR A 550 -3.97 -0.47 -26.93
C THR A 550 -4.97 -0.46 -25.77
N ALA A 551 -5.32 -1.64 -25.26
CA ALA A 551 -6.10 -1.83 -24.06
C ALA A 551 -5.27 -2.54 -22.99
N TYR A 552 -5.47 -2.14 -21.74
CA TYR A 552 -4.57 -2.45 -20.64
C TYR A 552 -5.27 -3.10 -19.45
N GLN A 553 -6.36 -2.55 -18.93
CA GLN A 553 -7.10 -3.17 -17.80
C GLN A 553 -8.57 -2.81 -17.83
N ASP A 554 -9.43 -3.80 -18.02
CA ASP A 554 -10.89 -3.61 -18.09
C ASP A 554 -11.34 -2.51 -19.06
N ASP A 555 -10.47 -2.19 -20.03
CA ASP A 555 -10.67 -1.08 -20.95
C ASP A 555 -11.74 -1.47 -21.99
N ILE A 556 -12.47 -0.48 -22.46
CA ILE A 556 -13.43 -0.61 -23.55
C ILE A 556 -12.95 0.26 -24.70
N VAL A 557 -12.62 -0.38 -25.82
CA VAL A 557 -12.10 0.30 -27.01
C VAL A 557 -13.07 0.16 -28.17
N PHE A 558 -13.44 1.30 -28.75
CA PHE A 558 -14.23 1.39 -29.97
C PHE A 558 -13.37 2.04 -31.05
N ALA A 559 -12.90 1.28 -32.04
CA ALA A 559 -11.95 1.80 -33.03
C ALA A 559 -12.60 2.75 -34.05
N GLY A 560 -13.74 2.35 -34.63
CA GLY A 560 -14.57 3.26 -35.40
C GLY A 560 -14.64 2.87 -36.87
N ALA A 561 -14.05 3.66 -37.76
CA ALA A 561 -13.98 3.29 -39.17
C ALA A 561 -12.53 3.41 -39.61
N GLY A 562 -12.08 2.50 -40.46
CA GLY A 562 -10.65 2.39 -40.74
C GLY A 562 -10.24 0.93 -40.65
N ASN A 563 -9.05 0.62 -41.15
CA ASN A 563 -8.50 -0.71 -40.90
C ASN A 563 -7.63 -0.60 -39.66
N ASP A 564 -8.19 -0.94 -38.51
CA ASP A 564 -7.62 -0.63 -37.21
C ASP A 564 -6.84 -1.80 -36.63
N ILE A 565 -5.92 -1.47 -35.73
CA ILE A 565 -5.23 -2.43 -34.88
C ILE A 565 -5.65 -2.16 -33.45
N LEU A 566 -6.25 -3.16 -32.79
CA LEU A 566 -6.59 -3.10 -31.37
C LEU A 566 -5.82 -4.18 -30.64
N ASP A 567 -4.99 -3.80 -29.68
CA ASP A 567 -4.08 -4.70 -28.99
C ASP A 567 -4.31 -4.72 -27.48
N ALA A 568 -4.78 -5.85 -26.96
CA ALA A 568 -4.86 -6.16 -25.54
C ALA A 568 -3.88 -7.28 -25.15
N SER A 569 -2.92 -7.65 -26.00
CA SER A 569 -2.05 -8.82 -25.79
C SER A 569 -1.15 -8.71 -24.55
N THR A 570 -0.89 -7.47 -24.08
CA THR A 570 -0.21 -7.19 -22.81
C THR A 570 -1.16 -6.70 -21.72
N GLY A 571 -2.46 -6.59 -22.02
CA GLY A 571 -3.49 -6.14 -21.10
C GLY A 571 -4.03 -7.25 -20.20
N ARG A 572 -4.80 -6.85 -19.18
CA ARG A 572 -5.38 -7.66 -18.10
C ARG A 572 -6.85 -7.34 -17.94
N GLY A 573 -7.52 -8.10 -17.09
CA GLY A 573 -8.94 -7.92 -16.84
C GLY A 573 -9.78 -8.27 -18.07
N ASP A 574 -11.06 -7.92 -18.02
CA ASP A 574 -12.03 -8.27 -19.05
C ASP A 574 -12.10 -7.16 -20.12
N ASN A 575 -11.01 -6.89 -20.85
CA ASN A 575 -11.01 -5.83 -21.87
C ASN A 575 -12.01 -6.15 -22.97
N ARG A 576 -12.57 -5.10 -23.58
CA ARG A 576 -13.58 -5.21 -24.64
C ARG A 576 -13.17 -4.39 -25.85
N LEU A 577 -12.77 -5.08 -26.90
CA LEU A 577 -12.28 -4.49 -28.14
C LEU A 577 -13.35 -4.62 -29.24
N TYR A 578 -13.73 -3.49 -29.83
CA TYR A 578 -14.70 -3.39 -30.92
C TYR A 578 -14.05 -2.72 -32.14
N GLY A 579 -13.78 -3.51 -33.19
CA GLY A 579 -13.22 -3.02 -34.46
C GLY A 579 -14.19 -2.07 -35.18
N GLN A 580 -15.43 -2.53 -35.34
CA GLN A 580 -16.55 -1.85 -36.00
C GLN A 580 -16.51 -1.94 -37.54
N SER A 581 -16.16 -0.87 -38.25
CA SER A 581 -16.29 -0.82 -39.71
C SER A 581 -14.95 -0.97 -40.40
N ASP A 582 -14.95 -1.69 -41.53
CA ASP A 582 -13.78 -2.01 -42.36
C ASP A 582 -12.96 -3.17 -41.76
N ASN A 583 -11.73 -3.43 -42.24
CA ASN A 583 -11.04 -4.68 -41.93
C ASN A 583 -10.04 -4.48 -40.78
N ASP A 584 -10.34 -5.05 -39.63
CA ASP A 584 -9.59 -4.82 -38.40
C ASP A 584 -8.71 -6.01 -38.00
N THR A 585 -7.69 -5.72 -37.20
CA THR A 585 -6.86 -6.74 -36.55
C THR A 585 -6.91 -6.55 -35.04
N LEU A 586 -7.48 -7.53 -34.34
CA LEU A 586 -7.69 -7.47 -32.91
C LEU A 586 -6.86 -8.55 -32.19
N PHE A 587 -6.17 -8.19 -31.13
CA PHE A 587 -5.38 -9.09 -30.29
C PHE A 587 -5.93 -9.11 -28.87
N ALA A 588 -6.33 -10.28 -28.36
CA ALA A 588 -6.61 -10.47 -26.94
C ALA A 588 -5.33 -10.83 -26.17
N GLY A 589 -5.33 -10.47 -24.89
CA GLY A 589 -4.57 -11.08 -23.82
C GLY A 589 -5.32 -12.30 -23.28
N ALA A 590 -5.88 -12.21 -22.07
CA ALA A 590 -6.64 -13.28 -21.42
C ALA A 590 -8.01 -12.78 -20.94
N ASN A 591 -9.04 -13.62 -21.05
CA ASN A 591 -10.43 -13.32 -20.65
C ASN A 591 -11.10 -12.13 -21.38
N ASP A 592 -10.48 -11.58 -22.42
CA ASP A 592 -11.02 -10.45 -23.16
C ASP A 592 -12.23 -10.79 -24.04
N THR A 593 -12.94 -9.76 -24.49
CA THR A 593 -13.96 -9.85 -25.53
C THR A 593 -13.53 -9.07 -26.77
N LEU A 594 -13.45 -9.76 -27.91
CA LEU A 594 -13.09 -9.19 -29.21
C LEU A 594 -14.33 -9.27 -30.14
N VAL A 595 -14.66 -8.15 -30.77
CA VAL A 595 -15.75 -8.06 -31.76
C VAL A 595 -15.25 -7.33 -33.01
N GLY A 596 -15.09 -8.06 -34.11
CA GLY A 596 -14.72 -7.51 -35.43
C GLY A 596 -15.82 -6.59 -35.97
N SER A 597 -17.02 -7.14 -36.12
CA SER A 597 -18.27 -6.50 -36.57
C SER A 597 -18.51 -6.60 -38.08
N ASP A 598 -18.12 -5.61 -38.90
CA ASP A 598 -18.41 -5.61 -40.33
C ASP A 598 -17.11 -5.74 -41.14
N ASN A 599 -17.12 -6.55 -42.21
CA ASN A 599 -16.03 -6.88 -43.13
C ASN A 599 -15.05 -7.96 -42.63
N ASP A 600 -13.90 -8.09 -43.31
CA ASP A 600 -13.03 -9.25 -43.17
C ASP A 600 -11.98 -9.00 -42.07
N ASP A 601 -12.22 -9.53 -40.87
CA ASP A 601 -11.39 -9.26 -39.68
C ASP A 601 -10.40 -10.38 -39.33
N ILE A 602 -9.37 -10.02 -38.56
CA ILE A 602 -8.39 -10.98 -38.01
C ILE A 602 -8.36 -10.86 -36.49
N LEU A 603 -8.83 -11.89 -35.80
CA LEU A 603 -8.90 -11.92 -34.34
C LEU A 603 -7.92 -12.96 -33.79
N PHE A 604 -6.97 -12.51 -32.96
CA PHE A 604 -6.01 -13.34 -32.24
C PHE A 604 -6.49 -13.59 -30.81
N ALA A 605 -6.64 -14.87 -30.45
CA ALA A 605 -7.35 -15.26 -29.23
C ALA A 605 -6.54 -15.16 -27.92
N GLY A 606 -5.23 -14.90 -28.00
CA GLY A 606 -4.40 -14.72 -26.82
C GLY A 606 -4.25 -15.95 -25.93
N MET A 607 -4.07 -15.72 -24.62
CA MET A 607 -3.61 -16.70 -23.63
C MET A 607 -4.72 -17.59 -23.05
N GLY A 608 -6.00 -17.32 -23.29
CA GLY A 608 -7.10 -18.19 -22.87
C GLY A 608 -8.29 -17.45 -22.29
N GLY A 609 -9.45 -18.09 -22.26
CA GLY A 609 -10.69 -17.57 -21.66
C GLY A 609 -11.42 -16.49 -22.47
N SER A 610 -10.80 -15.97 -23.53
CA SER A 610 -11.33 -14.86 -24.33
C SER A 610 -12.51 -15.28 -25.21
N LYS A 611 -13.40 -14.32 -25.53
CA LYS A 611 -14.57 -14.49 -26.41
C LYS A 611 -14.37 -13.70 -27.70
N LEU A 612 -14.54 -14.37 -28.84
CA LEU A 612 -14.28 -13.83 -30.16
C LEU A 612 -15.55 -13.88 -31.02
N THR A 613 -15.99 -12.72 -31.51
CA THR A 613 -17.06 -12.57 -32.50
C THR A 613 -16.48 -11.94 -33.76
N GLY A 614 -16.56 -12.64 -34.90
CA GLY A 614 -16.10 -12.10 -36.19
C GLY A 614 -17.10 -11.08 -36.74
N GLY A 615 -18.36 -11.49 -36.88
CA GLY A 615 -19.43 -10.66 -37.41
C GLY A 615 -19.77 -10.99 -38.87
N GLU A 616 -20.00 -9.95 -39.68
CA GLU A 616 -20.25 -10.07 -41.12
C GLU A 616 -18.94 -9.99 -41.90
N GLY A 617 -18.55 -11.02 -42.65
CA GLY A 617 -17.36 -10.95 -43.51
C GLY A 617 -16.56 -12.24 -43.42
N GLN A 618 -15.45 -12.37 -44.14
CA GLN A 618 -14.62 -13.57 -44.14
C GLN A 618 -13.54 -13.47 -43.05
N ASP A 619 -13.91 -13.87 -41.85
CA ASP A 619 -13.06 -13.64 -40.68
C ASP A 619 -12.02 -14.75 -40.45
N GLN A 620 -10.95 -14.38 -39.77
CA GLN A 620 -9.88 -15.28 -39.35
C GLN A 620 -9.76 -15.29 -37.83
N PHE A 621 -10.03 -16.44 -37.21
CA PHE A 621 -9.87 -16.65 -35.78
C PHE A 621 -8.57 -17.41 -35.49
N TRP A 622 -7.51 -16.71 -35.09
CA TRP A 622 -6.23 -17.29 -34.75
C TRP A 622 -6.21 -17.73 -33.29
N ILE A 623 -6.57 -19.00 -33.06
CA ILE A 623 -6.67 -19.61 -31.72
C ILE A 623 -5.31 -20.02 -31.15
N VAL A 624 -4.27 -20.05 -32.00
CA VAL A 624 -2.87 -20.20 -31.61
C VAL A 624 -2.00 -19.43 -32.59
N ALA A 625 -1.24 -18.44 -32.13
CA ALA A 625 -0.32 -17.66 -32.96
C ALA A 625 1.15 -17.77 -32.53
N ALA A 626 1.47 -17.50 -31.26
CA ALA A 626 2.83 -17.62 -30.71
C ALA A 626 2.95 -18.77 -29.71
N GLU A 627 1.95 -18.92 -28.84
CA GLU A 627 1.93 -19.88 -27.75
C GLU A 627 0.58 -20.59 -27.66
N SER A 628 0.54 -21.71 -26.92
CA SER A 628 -0.73 -22.40 -26.65
C SER A 628 -1.45 -21.69 -25.51
N PRO A 629 -2.77 -21.49 -25.60
CA PRO A 629 -3.51 -20.90 -24.50
C PRO A 629 -3.50 -21.83 -23.27
N SER A 630 -3.62 -21.24 -22.08
CA SER A 630 -3.73 -21.93 -20.79
C SER A 630 -5.12 -22.55 -20.59
N SER A 631 -6.14 -21.96 -21.21
CA SER A 631 -7.53 -22.43 -21.24
C SER A 631 -8.16 -22.19 -22.62
N ALA A 632 -9.25 -22.88 -22.96
CA ALA A 632 -9.89 -22.72 -24.27
C ALA A 632 -10.49 -21.32 -24.45
N ASN A 633 -10.21 -20.68 -25.58
CA ASN A 633 -10.92 -19.47 -26.02
C ASN A 633 -12.26 -19.83 -26.67
N THR A 634 -13.25 -18.94 -26.65
CA THR A 634 -14.57 -19.18 -27.24
C THR A 634 -14.77 -18.36 -28.50
N ILE A 635 -15.07 -19.03 -29.62
CA ILE A 635 -15.53 -18.36 -30.84
C ILE A 635 -17.05 -18.47 -30.88
N THR A 636 -17.75 -17.34 -31.02
CA THR A 636 -19.19 -17.27 -30.77
C THR A 636 -20.06 -17.40 -32.03
N ASP A 637 -19.53 -17.12 -33.22
CA ASP A 637 -20.33 -16.98 -34.44
C ASP A 637 -19.72 -17.59 -35.72
N PHE A 638 -18.72 -18.46 -35.59
CA PHE A 638 -18.01 -19.08 -36.71
C PHE A 638 -18.93 -19.56 -37.86
N GLN A 639 -18.74 -18.99 -39.05
CA GLN A 639 -19.51 -19.27 -40.26
C GLN A 639 -18.77 -20.23 -41.19
N LEU A 640 -19.20 -21.49 -41.19
CA LEU A 640 -18.57 -22.52 -42.00
C LEU A 640 -18.53 -22.19 -43.49
N GLY A 641 -17.32 -22.21 -44.06
CA GLY A 641 -17.08 -22.01 -45.48
C GLY A 641 -16.96 -20.55 -45.90
N ASN A 642 -17.08 -19.64 -44.93
CA ASN A 642 -16.80 -18.22 -45.07
C ASN A 642 -15.57 -17.86 -44.22
N ASP A 643 -15.60 -18.25 -42.94
CA ASP A 643 -14.54 -17.94 -41.99
C ASP A 643 -13.53 -19.09 -41.90
N VAL A 644 -12.35 -18.80 -41.33
CA VAL A 644 -11.30 -19.79 -41.08
C VAL A 644 -10.71 -19.68 -39.68
N ILE A 645 -10.19 -20.79 -39.18
CA ILE A 645 -9.51 -20.90 -37.89
C ILE A 645 -8.01 -21.05 -38.12
N GLY A 646 -7.23 -20.12 -37.58
CA GLY A 646 -5.78 -20.06 -37.73
C GLY A 646 -5.01 -20.79 -36.62
N ILE A 647 -3.98 -21.55 -37.02
CA ILE A 647 -3.00 -22.17 -36.11
C ILE A 647 -1.58 -21.94 -36.67
N GLY A 648 -0.81 -21.05 -36.06
CA GLY A 648 0.56 -20.71 -36.49
C GLY A 648 1.66 -21.04 -35.48
N GLY A 649 1.35 -21.09 -34.18
CA GLY A 649 2.35 -21.12 -33.10
C GLY A 649 2.62 -22.48 -32.46
N LEU A 650 2.03 -23.57 -32.95
CA LEU A 650 2.08 -24.87 -32.27
C LEU A 650 3.00 -25.87 -32.97
N PRO A 651 4.20 -26.18 -32.42
CA PRO A 651 5.16 -27.06 -33.08
C PRO A 651 4.56 -28.44 -33.41
N GLY A 652 4.57 -28.80 -34.69
CA GLY A 652 4.12 -30.12 -35.18
C GLY A 652 2.62 -30.22 -35.50
N VAL A 653 1.84 -29.14 -35.31
CA VAL A 653 0.44 -29.05 -35.71
C VAL A 653 0.35 -28.24 -37.00
N THR A 654 0.56 -28.92 -38.13
CA THR A 654 0.65 -28.29 -39.47
C THR A 654 -0.50 -28.66 -40.41
N SER A 655 -1.48 -29.42 -39.92
CA SER A 655 -2.67 -29.78 -40.69
C SER A 655 -3.81 -30.18 -39.76
N VAL A 656 -5.04 -30.18 -40.30
CA VAL A 656 -6.27 -30.54 -39.56
C VAL A 656 -6.23 -31.96 -38.97
N ASP A 657 -5.46 -32.87 -39.56
CA ASP A 657 -5.27 -34.25 -39.06
C ASP A 657 -4.53 -34.32 -37.71
N LYS A 658 -4.01 -33.18 -37.23
CA LYS A 658 -3.35 -33.02 -35.93
C LYS A 658 -4.27 -32.43 -34.85
N LEU A 659 -5.51 -32.13 -35.21
CA LEU A 659 -6.53 -31.60 -34.32
C LEU A 659 -7.53 -32.69 -33.96
N ASP A 660 -8.00 -32.65 -32.73
CA ASP A 660 -9.10 -33.48 -32.25
C ASP A 660 -10.34 -32.59 -32.05
N PHE A 661 -11.50 -33.07 -32.50
CA PHE A 661 -12.78 -32.37 -32.37
C PHE A 661 -13.71 -33.16 -31.46
N THR A 662 -14.14 -32.54 -30.36
CA THR A 662 -15.07 -33.14 -29.40
C THR A 662 -16.37 -32.33 -29.35
N GLN A 663 -17.49 -32.95 -29.70
CA GLN A 663 -18.80 -32.31 -29.56
C GLN A 663 -19.19 -32.21 -28.07
N GLN A 664 -19.57 -31.02 -27.63
CA GLN A 664 -20.09 -30.73 -26.30
C GLN A 664 -21.45 -30.04 -26.42
N GLY A 665 -22.53 -30.81 -26.32
CA GLY A 665 -23.87 -30.24 -26.53
C GLY A 665 -24.03 -29.65 -27.93
N GLY A 666 -24.27 -28.34 -28.02
CA GLY A 666 -24.37 -27.61 -29.29
C GLY A 666 -23.03 -27.13 -29.85
N ASP A 667 -21.94 -27.26 -29.07
CA ASP A 667 -20.66 -26.60 -29.34
C ASP A 667 -19.57 -27.65 -29.66
N THR A 668 -18.48 -27.22 -30.28
CA THR A 668 -17.34 -28.10 -30.61
C THR A 668 -16.06 -27.61 -29.94
N LEU A 669 -15.46 -28.46 -29.11
CA LEU A 669 -14.13 -28.24 -28.54
C LEU A 669 -13.05 -28.73 -29.53
N ILE A 670 -12.10 -27.85 -29.82
CA ILE A 670 -10.87 -28.16 -30.56
C ILE A 670 -9.74 -28.38 -29.54
N THR A 671 -9.07 -29.52 -29.66
CA THR A 671 -7.87 -29.82 -28.88
C THR A 671 -6.72 -30.23 -29.78
N ALA A 672 -5.49 -30.03 -29.31
CA ALA A 672 -4.29 -30.54 -29.95
C ALA A 672 -3.21 -30.81 -28.90
N GLN A 673 -2.46 -31.90 -29.07
CA GLN A 673 -1.38 -32.29 -28.14
C GLN A 673 -1.82 -32.40 -26.66
N GLY A 674 -3.10 -32.72 -26.43
CA GLY A 674 -3.68 -32.81 -25.08
C GLY A 674 -4.05 -31.47 -24.43
N LYS A 675 -3.92 -30.34 -25.15
CA LYS A 675 -4.38 -29.03 -24.71
C LYS A 675 -5.69 -28.64 -25.36
N GLU A 676 -6.55 -27.97 -24.60
CA GLU A 676 -7.75 -27.32 -25.13
C GLU A 676 -7.37 -26.00 -25.79
N LEU A 677 -7.80 -25.78 -27.03
CA LEU A 677 -7.42 -24.58 -27.79
C LEU A 677 -8.59 -23.61 -27.93
N ALA A 678 -9.75 -24.12 -28.37
CA ALA A 678 -10.93 -23.28 -28.55
C ALA A 678 -12.24 -24.07 -28.48
N LEU A 679 -13.30 -23.42 -28.01
CA LEU A 679 -14.68 -23.85 -28.07
C LEU A 679 -15.42 -23.06 -29.15
N LEU A 680 -15.93 -23.74 -30.17
CA LEU A 680 -16.77 -23.16 -31.22
C LEU A 680 -18.23 -23.28 -30.84
N SER A 681 -18.88 -22.15 -30.60
CA SER A 681 -20.30 -22.09 -30.26
C SER A 681 -21.17 -22.55 -31.44
N ALA A 682 -22.26 -23.25 -31.15
CA ALA A 682 -23.28 -23.68 -32.11
C ALA A 682 -22.76 -24.40 -33.37
N THR A 683 -21.56 -24.99 -33.29
CA THR A 683 -20.87 -25.61 -34.42
C THR A 683 -20.83 -27.13 -34.23
N GLN A 684 -21.12 -27.87 -35.31
CA GLN A 684 -21.10 -29.33 -35.28
C GLN A 684 -19.72 -29.86 -35.68
N ALA A 685 -19.11 -30.68 -34.83
CA ALA A 685 -17.75 -31.19 -35.04
C ALA A 685 -17.59 -31.92 -36.39
N SER A 686 -18.64 -32.62 -36.83
CA SER A 686 -18.65 -33.36 -38.10
C SER A 686 -18.59 -32.48 -39.37
N THR A 687 -18.80 -31.16 -39.25
CA THR A 687 -18.77 -30.24 -40.40
C THR A 687 -17.42 -29.56 -40.59
N LEU A 688 -16.52 -29.65 -39.61
CA LEU A 688 -15.18 -29.09 -39.69
C LEU A 688 -14.27 -29.97 -40.57
N GLY A 689 -13.40 -29.32 -41.35
CA GLY A 689 -12.45 -30.02 -42.21
C GLY A 689 -11.36 -29.08 -42.71
N ALA A 690 -10.53 -29.53 -43.65
CA ALA A 690 -9.34 -28.79 -44.09
C ALA A 690 -9.60 -27.34 -44.56
N ASN A 691 -10.80 -27.04 -45.09
CA ASN A 691 -11.16 -25.69 -45.54
C ASN A 691 -11.60 -24.76 -44.40
N SER A 692 -11.83 -25.30 -43.20
CA SER A 692 -12.16 -24.51 -42.00
C SER A 692 -10.91 -23.95 -41.32
N PHE A 693 -9.71 -24.32 -41.79
CA PHE A 693 -8.45 -24.01 -41.09
C PHE A 693 -7.40 -23.42 -42.03
N VAL A 694 -6.62 -22.51 -41.48
CA VAL A 694 -5.36 -22.02 -42.05
C VAL A 694 -4.22 -22.35 -41.08
N PHE A 695 -3.07 -22.76 -41.62
CA PHE A 695 -1.88 -23.12 -40.82
C PHE A 695 -0.73 -22.20 -41.21
N GLY A 696 -0.06 -21.65 -40.19
CA GLY A 696 1.08 -20.74 -40.30
C GLY A 696 2.44 -21.43 -40.34
#